data_AF-A0A2S3Z8V5-F1
#
_entry.id   AF-A0A2S3Z8V5-F1
#
_cell.length_a   1.000
_cell.length_b   1.000
_cell.length_c   1.000
_cell.angle_alpha   90.00
_cell.angle_beta   90.00
_cell.angle_gamma   90.00
#
_symmetry.space_group_name_H-M   'P 1'
#
loop_
_entity.id
_entity.type
_entity.pdbx_description
1 polymer ?
#
loop_
_entity_poly.entity_id
_entity_poly.type
_entity_poly.pdbx_seq_one_letter_code
_entity_poly.pdbx_strand_id
1 'polypeptide(L)'
;MGAGRAGHGGDAMTRTEIVRWPLTLALLVLLMTGCTALGAVLAGSSWWLVLLIVASAVLVGSAGLRRVGVHSVVVPLLATGGLIVLLTLFFGGGTGLLWLVPTGDTVARFTELATDGVRSIQTQGTPAQVLDGILFLLAVGVGLLAILMDILAIGLGRPALAGIPALVPVAVPGFVVSTGADWVALVATAAAYLLLLRIDVHLRGMRVNRQAGGRGTGITGATGAVRGAVAIAAIGIVGSLIFSLSAPVISGGAFGSRSDSALFGAGVSQMIELGQDLRRPKAGPALHYRTTAVEQPYLALLTLDDIKGTTWLPRAVEVDEDLTVDSIANPPGLSQRVARTEASTIIDIDGVRTDMLPVPVPATSVDGLTGDWFWNNDTRAISSTDSTTVGQRYSVTSLELQPTREQLRESGTRYPVNIEPSLFLPMGTPGIIGDTARIVSAGTESNYDAAVAIQDYLRGSEFTYDTEAPVDEGYDGGGADVIATFLDVKRGYCVHFASAMALMSRSLGIPSRIVLGYLPGTRTATAVDGINRYNVDSHDLHSWPELYFVGVGWVPFEPTPGRGTVPDYAAPESSTASGAPSAGEAPSVVPRANDNPGFEGGPVDTLAAEEDELPSILARIGLVATGVLLLLLAPGVFRLARRRRRRRLLAADRAGAVLAWRELSDTAVDHGLEVYDTLTARELADSIRDRPGVRDSPRAREALERMLVATEQAYYARRDGSATNPGAGLLADLDVVVHAVRHGSRAIQRARALVFPMSLTSSALRRMGLASGTPGGA
;
A
#
# COMPACT_ATOMS: atom_id res chain seq x y z
N MET A 1 27.52 55.48 39.06
CA MET A 1 28.49 54.40 39.34
C MET A 1 27.72 53.11 39.60
N GLY A 2 28.05 52.03 38.89
CA GLY A 2 27.62 50.66 39.21
C GLY A 2 26.33 50.16 38.56
N ALA A 3 26.47 49.50 37.40
CA ALA A 3 25.42 48.77 36.71
C ALA A 3 25.03 47.47 37.44
N GLY A 4 23.77 47.05 37.33
CA GLY A 4 23.28 45.74 37.78
C GLY A 4 22.11 45.26 36.92
N ARG A 5 22.44 44.53 35.85
CA ARG A 5 21.53 43.86 34.91
C ARG A 5 21.60 42.35 35.19
N ALA A 6 20.50 41.74 35.65
CA ALA A 6 20.24 40.29 35.61
C ALA A 6 18.83 40.07 36.21
N GLY A 7 17.89 39.32 35.65
CA GLY A 7 17.87 38.45 34.49
C GLY A 7 16.57 37.65 34.59
N HIS A 8 15.72 37.72 33.57
CA HIS A 8 14.65 36.76 33.36
C HIS A 8 15.29 35.37 33.20
N GLY A 9 15.08 34.49 34.18
CA GLY A 9 15.49 33.09 34.14
C GLY A 9 14.25 32.22 34.22
N GLY A 10 13.92 31.59 33.08
CA GLY A 10 12.69 30.87 32.84
C GLY A 10 12.45 29.68 33.77
N ASP A 11 11.18 29.54 34.11
CA ASP A 11 10.58 28.42 34.82
C ASP A 11 10.50 27.22 33.86
N ALA A 12 11.62 26.50 33.68
CA ALA A 12 11.72 25.34 32.81
C ALA A 12 11.59 24.02 33.61
N MET A 13 10.37 23.74 34.04
CA MET A 13 9.66 22.44 33.94
C MET A 13 10.53 21.16 33.80
N THR A 14 11.01 20.60 34.92
CA THR A 14 11.59 19.24 34.95
C THR A 14 10.51 18.18 35.23
N ARG A 15 9.74 17.87 34.18
CA ARG A 15 8.78 16.75 34.16
C ARG A 15 9.54 15.44 33.94
N THR A 16 9.87 14.72 35.00
CA THR A 16 10.42 13.36 34.85
C THR A 16 9.30 12.40 34.48
N GLU A 17 9.17 12.11 33.19
CA GLU A 17 8.10 11.28 32.65
C GLU A 17 8.29 9.80 32.98
N ILE A 18 7.40 9.27 33.81
CA ILE A 18 7.17 7.83 33.93
C ILE A 18 6.89 7.27 32.53
N VAL A 19 7.71 6.32 32.07
CA VAL A 19 7.53 5.63 30.78
C VAL A 19 6.12 5.06 30.68
N ARG A 20 5.32 5.59 29.76
CA ARG A 20 3.89 5.26 29.60
C ARG A 20 3.68 4.08 28.65
N TRP A 21 4.24 2.91 28.98
CA TRP A 21 4.06 1.69 28.19
C TRP A 21 2.60 1.38 27.79
N PRO A 22 1.60 1.53 28.68
CA PRO A 22 0.20 1.32 28.30
C PRO A 22 -0.28 2.31 27.24
N LEU A 23 0.25 3.54 27.25
CA LEU A 23 -0.10 4.57 26.27
C LEU A 23 0.55 4.26 24.91
N THR A 24 1.82 3.84 24.89
CA THR A 24 2.50 3.42 23.66
C THR A 24 1.79 2.24 22.99
N LEU A 25 1.37 1.24 23.78
CA LEU A 25 0.63 0.10 23.26
C LEU A 25 -0.72 0.54 22.67
N ALA A 26 -1.42 1.46 23.34
CA ALA A 26 -2.69 1.99 22.85
C ALA A 26 -2.53 2.79 21.55
N LEU A 27 -1.42 3.52 21.37
CA LEU A 27 -1.09 4.20 20.11
C LEU A 27 -0.84 3.21 18.97
N LEU A 28 -0.14 2.11 19.26
CA LEU A 28 0.11 1.05 18.27
C LEU A 28 -1.21 0.39 17.85
N VAL A 29 -2.08 0.05 18.81
CA VAL A 29 -3.42 -0.50 18.49
C VAL A 29 -4.21 0.50 17.65
N LEU A 30 -4.26 1.77 18.04
CA LEU A 30 -4.98 2.80 17.29
C LEU A 30 -4.49 2.93 15.84
N LEU A 31 -3.17 3.00 15.61
CA LEU A 31 -2.61 3.13 14.27
C LEU A 31 -2.89 1.88 13.43
N MET A 32 -2.69 0.69 13.99
CA MET A 32 -2.85 -0.56 13.25
C MET A 32 -4.29 -0.90 12.93
N THR A 33 -5.23 -0.55 13.82
CA THR A 33 -6.67 -0.63 13.52
C THR A 33 -7.07 0.41 12.46
N GLY A 34 -6.45 1.58 12.42
CA GLY A 34 -6.64 2.52 11.31
C GLY A 34 -6.13 1.94 9.97
N CYS A 35 -4.97 1.29 9.98
CA CYS A 35 -4.39 0.67 8.79
C CYS A 35 -5.21 -0.50 8.22
N THR A 36 -6.10 -1.15 8.98
CA THR A 36 -6.96 -2.20 8.39
C THR A 36 -7.95 -1.65 7.37
N ALA A 37 -8.32 -0.36 7.46
CA ALA A 37 -9.19 0.29 6.48
C ALA A 37 -8.57 0.29 5.07
N LEU A 38 -7.25 0.31 4.97
CA LEU A 38 -6.54 0.25 3.68
C LEU A 38 -6.76 -1.07 2.93
N GLY A 39 -7.25 -2.13 3.60
CA GLY A 39 -7.56 -3.40 2.95
C GLY A 39 -8.71 -3.32 1.94
N ALA A 40 -9.54 -2.27 1.97
CA ALA A 40 -10.54 -2.03 0.94
C ALA A 40 -9.91 -1.56 -0.39
N VAL A 41 -8.69 -1.03 -0.36
CA VAL A 41 -7.98 -0.43 -1.50
C VAL A 41 -6.79 -1.28 -1.93
N LEU A 42 -6.30 -2.18 -1.08
CA LEU A 42 -5.09 -2.95 -1.30
C LEU A 42 -5.37 -4.45 -1.29
N ALA A 43 -4.86 -5.16 -2.30
CA ALA A 43 -4.95 -6.62 -2.39
C ALA A 43 -3.93 -7.31 -1.46
N GLY A 44 -4.31 -8.47 -0.93
CA GLY A 44 -3.47 -9.29 -0.04
C GLY A 44 -3.46 -8.80 1.42
N SER A 45 -2.70 -9.48 2.28
CA SER A 45 -2.61 -9.19 3.73
C SER A 45 -1.18 -9.05 4.27
N SER A 46 -0.17 -9.42 3.47
CA SER A 46 1.25 -9.38 3.83
C SER A 46 1.74 -7.96 4.15
N TRP A 47 1.22 -6.96 3.44
CA TRP A 47 1.54 -5.55 3.65
C TRP A 47 1.24 -5.10 5.08
N TRP A 48 0.14 -5.57 5.68
CA TRP A 48 -0.26 -5.18 7.04
C TRP A 48 0.76 -5.61 8.09
N LEU A 49 1.40 -6.78 7.91
CA LEU A 49 2.46 -7.27 8.78
C LEU A 49 3.72 -6.38 8.72
N VAL A 50 4.07 -5.91 7.52
CA VAL A 50 5.20 -4.98 7.35
C VAL A 50 4.90 -3.66 8.04
N LEU A 51 3.69 -3.12 7.89
CA LEU A 51 3.28 -1.91 8.60
C LEU A 51 3.28 -2.09 10.13
N LEU A 52 2.85 -3.26 10.62
CA LEU A 52 2.93 -3.59 12.04
C LEU A 52 4.37 -3.59 12.56
N ILE A 53 5.30 -4.16 11.81
CA ILE A 53 6.73 -4.19 12.16
C ILE A 53 7.28 -2.77 12.21
N VAL A 54 6.99 -1.94 11.20
CA VAL A 54 7.44 -0.55 11.13
C VAL A 54 6.88 0.29 12.28
N ALA A 55 5.56 0.26 12.48
CA ALA A 55 4.90 0.98 13.56
C ALA A 55 5.41 0.53 14.94
N SER A 56 5.60 -0.77 15.13
CA SER A 56 6.13 -1.34 16.39
C SER A 56 7.57 -0.87 16.63
N ALA A 57 8.45 -0.97 15.64
CA ALA A 57 9.85 -0.55 15.75
C ALA A 57 9.95 0.94 16.14
N VAL A 58 9.12 1.80 15.54
CA VAL A 58 9.08 3.23 15.86
C VAL A 58 8.52 3.49 17.26
N LEU A 59 7.32 3.00 17.58
CA LEU A 59 6.63 3.33 18.85
C LEU A 59 7.29 2.65 20.06
N VAL A 60 7.56 1.35 19.97
CA VAL A 60 8.22 0.58 21.03
C VAL A 60 9.68 1.01 21.16
N GLY A 61 10.37 1.27 20.05
CA GLY A 61 11.74 1.81 20.05
C GLY A 61 11.80 3.15 20.75
N SER A 62 10.89 4.09 20.43
CA SER A 62 10.80 5.40 21.08
C SER A 62 10.51 5.30 22.58
N ALA A 63 9.62 4.39 22.99
CA ALA A 63 9.38 4.10 24.40
C ALA A 63 10.61 3.50 25.10
N GLY A 64 11.37 2.65 24.41
CA GLY A 64 12.66 2.12 24.84
C GLY A 64 13.72 3.21 25.03
N LEU A 65 13.84 4.14 24.09
CA LEU A 65 14.77 5.27 24.17
C LEU A 65 14.46 6.17 25.38
N ARG A 66 13.18 6.49 25.60
CA ARG A 66 12.73 7.20 26.81
C ARG A 66 13.04 6.42 28.08
N ARG A 67 12.95 5.09 28.06
CA ARG A 67 13.31 4.23 29.19
C ARG A 67 14.81 4.27 29.52
N VAL A 68 15.67 4.46 28.51
CA VAL A 68 17.13 4.59 28.69
C VAL A 68 17.54 6.01 29.13
N GLY A 69 16.57 6.94 29.21
CA GLY A 69 16.80 8.31 29.68
C GLY A 69 17.18 9.29 28.57
N VAL A 70 16.91 8.94 27.30
CA VAL A 70 17.04 9.89 26.19
C VAL A 70 16.02 11.00 26.38
N HIS A 71 16.48 12.25 26.21
CA HIS A 71 15.64 13.44 26.33
C HIS A 71 14.50 13.41 25.32
N SER A 72 13.29 13.84 25.71
CA SER A 72 12.07 13.77 24.89
C SER A 72 12.20 14.46 23.53
N VAL A 73 13.02 15.50 23.43
CA VAL A 73 13.32 16.23 22.17
C VAL A 73 14.21 15.43 21.21
N VAL A 74 15.08 14.56 21.74
CA VAL A 74 16.03 13.75 20.94
C VAL A 74 15.38 12.45 20.46
N VAL A 75 14.36 11.96 21.16
CA VAL A 75 13.67 10.70 20.82
C VAL A 75 13.09 10.70 19.40
N PRO A 76 12.37 11.74 18.93
CA PRO A 76 11.88 11.79 17.55
C PRO A 76 13.00 11.72 16.51
N LEU A 77 14.13 12.40 16.74
CA LEU A 77 15.27 12.36 15.82
C LEU A 77 15.86 10.95 15.72
N LEU A 78 16.01 10.26 16.85
CA LEU A 78 16.48 8.88 16.88
C LEU A 78 15.44 7.91 16.30
N ALA A 79 14.15 8.18 16.46
CA ALA A 79 13.07 7.41 15.86
C ALA A 79 13.08 7.53 14.33
N THR A 80 13.29 8.75 13.80
CA THR A 80 13.49 8.98 12.35
C THR A 80 14.72 8.24 11.84
N GLY A 81 15.85 8.32 12.53
CA GLY A 81 17.05 7.54 12.18
C GLY A 81 16.79 6.03 12.19
N GLY A 82 16.08 5.53 13.20
CA GLY A 82 15.67 4.13 13.30
C GLY A 82 14.73 3.71 12.16
N LEU A 83 13.80 4.57 11.74
CA LEU A 83 12.95 4.35 10.59
C LEU A 83 13.77 4.26 9.30
N ILE A 84 14.73 5.16 9.07
CA ILE A 84 15.60 5.13 7.88
C ILE A 84 16.42 3.83 7.83
N VAL A 85 16.98 3.40 8.96
CA VAL A 85 17.68 2.12 9.07
C VAL A 85 16.76 0.95 8.74
N LEU A 86 15.53 0.96 9.26
CA LEU A 86 14.55 -0.09 9.00
C LEU A 86 14.16 -0.14 7.51
N LEU A 87 13.92 1.02 6.90
CA LEU A 87 13.63 1.11 5.46
C LEU A 87 14.82 0.62 4.62
N THR A 88 16.05 0.91 5.05
CA THR A 88 17.26 0.44 4.36
C THR A 88 17.37 -1.09 4.42
N LEU A 89 17.02 -1.71 5.55
CA LEU A 89 17.03 -3.16 5.72
C LEU A 89 15.96 -3.86 4.87
N PHE A 90 14.76 -3.31 4.79
CA PHE A 90 13.65 -3.94 4.04
C PHE A 90 13.73 -3.68 2.53
N PHE A 91 14.07 -2.45 2.14
CA PHE A 91 13.91 -1.97 0.76
C PHE A 91 15.23 -1.57 0.10
N GLY A 92 16.33 -1.48 0.86
CA GLY A 92 17.62 -1.04 0.34
C GLY A 92 18.33 -2.05 -0.56
N GLY A 93 17.85 -3.29 -0.69
CA GLY A 93 18.39 -4.28 -1.62
C GLY A 93 19.87 -4.62 -1.42
N GLY A 94 20.43 -4.42 -0.21
CA GLY A 94 21.85 -4.62 0.08
C GLY A 94 22.77 -3.43 -0.23
N THR A 95 22.23 -2.28 -0.68
CA THR A 95 23.01 -1.06 -0.98
C THR A 95 23.54 -0.34 0.26
N GLY A 96 23.03 -0.66 1.45
CA GLY A 96 23.42 -0.02 2.71
C GLY A 96 24.81 -0.46 3.18
N LEU A 97 25.61 0.48 3.70
CA LEU A 97 26.88 0.19 4.34
C LEU A 97 26.64 -0.66 5.60
N LEU A 98 27.22 -1.86 5.63
CA LEU A 98 26.94 -2.91 6.64
C LEU A 98 25.44 -3.25 6.75
N TRP A 99 24.67 -3.10 5.67
CA TRP A 99 23.21 -3.27 5.61
C TRP A 99 22.39 -2.26 6.43
N LEU A 100 23.03 -1.35 7.17
CA LEU A 100 22.35 -0.53 8.17
C LEU A 100 22.38 0.97 7.85
N VAL A 101 23.49 1.46 7.30
CA VAL A 101 23.68 2.90 7.05
C VAL A 101 23.39 3.19 5.58
N PRO A 102 22.46 4.10 5.26
CA PRO A 102 22.12 4.42 3.87
C PRO A 102 23.33 5.03 3.15
N THR A 103 23.58 4.58 1.93
CA THR A 103 24.61 5.12 1.02
C THR A 103 23.96 5.99 -0.06
N GLY A 104 24.76 6.58 -0.96
CA GLY A 104 24.23 7.27 -2.14
C GLY A 104 23.35 6.36 -3.01
N ASP A 105 23.75 5.09 -3.15
CA ASP A 105 23.00 4.08 -3.91
C ASP A 105 21.67 3.71 -3.22
N THR A 106 21.63 3.71 -1.89
CA THR A 106 20.37 3.52 -1.14
C THR A 106 19.39 4.66 -1.42
N VAL A 107 19.87 5.90 -1.52
CA VAL A 107 19.02 7.06 -1.86
C VAL A 107 18.49 6.97 -3.28
N ALA A 108 19.32 6.54 -4.23
CA ALA A 108 18.88 6.28 -5.61
C ALA A 108 17.79 5.20 -5.65
N ARG A 109 17.99 4.08 -4.93
CA ARG A 109 17.00 3.00 -4.83
C ARG A 109 15.69 3.45 -4.16
N PHE A 110 15.75 4.28 -3.12
CA PHE A 110 14.54 4.85 -2.51
C PHE A 110 13.80 5.78 -3.46
N THR A 111 14.52 6.56 -4.26
CA THR A 111 13.92 7.41 -5.30
C THR A 111 13.23 6.56 -6.37
N GLU A 112 13.87 5.48 -6.82
CA GLU A 112 13.29 4.51 -7.76
C GLU A 112 12.01 3.88 -7.19
N LEU A 113 12.06 3.33 -5.98
CA LEU A 113 10.90 2.75 -5.31
C LEU A 113 9.77 3.76 -5.07
N ALA A 114 10.10 5.02 -4.75
CA ALA A 114 9.10 6.06 -4.60
C ALA A 114 8.43 6.38 -5.94
N THR A 115 9.20 6.52 -7.02
CA THR A 115 8.69 6.77 -8.38
C THR A 115 7.84 5.60 -8.87
N ASP A 116 8.31 4.36 -8.68
CA ASP A 116 7.58 3.15 -9.02
C ASP A 116 6.31 3.01 -8.19
N GLY A 117 6.35 3.34 -6.90
CA GLY A 117 5.17 3.36 -6.04
C GLY A 117 4.12 4.37 -6.51
N VAL A 118 4.54 5.60 -6.85
CA VAL A 118 3.63 6.62 -7.39
C VAL A 118 3.05 6.19 -8.74
N ARG A 119 3.89 5.71 -9.66
CA ARG A 119 3.45 5.18 -10.96
C ARG A 119 2.48 4.01 -10.79
N SER A 120 2.76 3.11 -9.86
CA SER A 120 1.91 1.96 -9.52
C SER A 120 0.55 2.40 -9.00
N ILE A 121 0.50 3.40 -8.10
CA ILE A 121 -0.76 3.99 -7.61
C ILE A 121 -1.54 4.66 -8.75
N GLN A 122 -0.84 5.27 -9.72
CA GLN A 122 -1.46 5.97 -10.85
C GLN A 122 -1.94 5.04 -11.97
N THR A 123 -1.47 3.79 -12.01
CA THR A 123 -1.75 2.85 -13.11
C THR A 123 -2.64 1.69 -12.70
N GLN A 124 -2.73 1.39 -11.40
CA GLN A 124 -3.54 0.30 -10.89
C GLN A 124 -4.92 0.78 -10.44
N GLY A 125 -5.95 0.01 -10.80
CA GLY A 125 -7.29 0.13 -10.23
C GLY A 125 -7.38 -0.39 -8.79
N THR A 126 -8.50 -0.12 -8.13
CA THR A 126 -8.79 -0.66 -6.80
C THR A 126 -9.50 -2.02 -6.90
N PRO A 127 -9.05 -3.05 -6.14
CA PRO A 127 -7.93 -3.06 -5.18
C PRO A 127 -6.56 -3.12 -5.86
N ALA A 128 -5.64 -2.23 -5.48
CA ALA A 128 -4.29 -2.17 -6.00
C ALA A 128 -3.43 -3.31 -5.42
N GLN A 129 -2.62 -3.94 -6.27
CA GLN A 129 -1.62 -4.93 -5.86
C GLN A 129 -0.45 -4.24 -5.16
N VAL A 130 -0.08 -4.73 -3.98
CA VAL A 130 0.99 -4.13 -3.18
C VAL A 130 2.36 -4.56 -3.68
N LEU A 131 2.83 -3.89 -4.73
CA LEU A 131 4.22 -3.99 -5.22
C LEU A 131 5.19 -3.29 -4.26
N ASP A 132 6.49 -3.58 -4.40
CA ASP A 132 7.56 -3.04 -3.54
C ASP A 132 7.53 -1.51 -3.40
N GLY A 133 7.21 -0.78 -4.47
CA GLY A 133 7.10 0.68 -4.45
C GLY A 133 5.94 1.18 -3.57
N ILE A 134 4.75 0.56 -3.69
CA ILE A 134 3.59 0.89 -2.84
C ILE A 134 3.89 0.52 -1.37
N LEU A 135 4.47 -0.66 -1.15
CA LEU A 135 4.83 -1.12 0.18
C LEU A 135 5.84 -0.19 0.86
N PHE A 136 6.83 0.31 0.11
CA PHE A 136 7.80 1.30 0.56
C PHE A 136 7.12 2.61 0.98
N LEU A 137 6.23 3.16 0.13
CA LEU A 137 5.49 4.39 0.44
C LEU A 137 4.60 4.23 1.69
N LEU A 138 3.92 3.09 1.82
CA LEU A 138 3.11 2.79 3.01
C LEU A 138 3.97 2.66 4.27
N ALA A 139 5.12 1.99 4.18
CA ALA A 139 6.07 1.85 5.29
C ALA A 139 6.61 3.21 5.75
N VAL A 140 6.99 4.08 4.80
CA VAL A 140 7.40 5.47 5.08
C VAL A 140 6.26 6.22 5.77
N GLY A 141 5.06 6.19 5.19
CA GLY A 141 3.88 6.88 5.72
C GLY A 141 3.53 6.44 7.15
N VAL A 142 3.39 5.14 7.39
CA VAL A 142 3.09 4.59 8.72
C VAL A 142 4.20 4.91 9.72
N GLY A 143 5.47 4.83 9.32
CA GLY A 143 6.59 5.22 10.17
C GLY A 143 6.54 6.68 10.60
N LEU A 144 6.24 7.60 9.67
CA LEU A 144 6.09 9.03 9.96
C LEU A 144 4.86 9.32 10.84
N LEU A 145 3.73 8.67 10.57
CA LEU A 145 2.53 8.78 11.41
C LEU A 145 2.79 8.28 12.83
N ALA A 146 3.51 7.16 12.99
CA ALA A 146 3.92 6.65 14.29
C ALA A 146 4.81 7.64 15.06
N ILE A 147 5.79 8.28 14.41
CA ILE A 147 6.62 9.32 15.02
C ILE A 147 5.75 10.52 15.45
N LEU A 148 4.83 10.96 14.59
CA LEU A 148 3.94 12.08 14.87
C LEU A 148 3.01 11.78 16.06
N MET A 149 2.38 10.60 16.09
CA MET A 149 1.55 10.15 17.20
C MET A 149 2.32 10.11 18.52
N ASP A 150 3.59 9.67 18.48
CA ASP A 150 4.48 9.64 19.64
C ASP A 150 4.82 11.04 20.17
N ILE A 151 5.16 11.98 19.27
CA ILE A 151 5.39 13.39 19.60
C ILE A 151 4.14 14.00 20.25
N LEU A 152 2.96 13.81 19.66
CA LEU A 152 1.71 14.41 20.16
C LEU A 152 1.29 13.82 21.51
N ALA A 153 1.29 12.49 21.63
CA ALA A 153 0.79 11.81 22.82
C ALA A 153 1.74 11.88 24.01
N ILE A 154 3.04 11.65 23.76
CA ILE A 154 4.05 11.55 24.81
C ILE A 154 4.87 12.82 24.87
N GLY A 155 5.45 13.27 23.75
CA GLY A 155 6.29 14.48 23.70
C GLY A 155 5.59 15.75 24.20
N LEU A 156 4.39 16.03 23.69
CA LEU A 156 3.55 17.17 24.08
C LEU A 156 2.59 16.84 25.24
N GLY A 157 2.48 15.57 25.63
CA GLY A 157 1.57 15.12 26.67
C GLY A 157 0.08 15.30 26.33
N ARG A 158 -0.29 15.26 25.04
CA ARG A 158 -1.66 15.42 24.53
C ARG A 158 -2.12 14.19 23.72
N PRO A 159 -2.43 13.05 24.36
CA PRO A 159 -2.84 11.81 23.66
C PRO A 159 -4.08 11.94 22.79
N ALA A 160 -5.01 12.84 23.12
CA ALA A 160 -6.17 13.12 22.29
C ALA A 160 -5.78 13.58 20.87
N LEU A 161 -4.67 14.31 20.71
CA LEU A 161 -4.21 14.77 19.39
C LEU A 161 -3.64 13.64 18.54
N ALA A 162 -3.27 12.50 19.12
CA ALA A 162 -2.80 11.35 18.35
C ALA A 162 -3.92 10.64 17.56
N GLY A 163 -5.19 11.02 17.79
CA GLY A 163 -6.29 10.63 16.90
C GLY A 163 -6.17 11.24 15.50
N ILE A 164 -5.61 12.45 15.37
CA ILE A 164 -5.55 13.18 14.09
C ILE A 164 -4.71 12.41 13.05
N PRO A 165 -3.46 11.99 13.34
CA PRO A 165 -2.68 11.20 12.38
C PRO A 165 -3.28 9.82 12.11
N ALA A 166 -3.94 9.21 13.11
CA ALA A 166 -4.56 7.90 12.97
C ALA A 166 -5.80 7.89 12.04
N LEU A 167 -6.40 9.06 11.79
CA LEU A 167 -7.49 9.19 10.83
C LEU A 167 -7.03 9.09 9.37
N VAL A 168 -5.75 9.37 9.08
CA VAL A 168 -5.22 9.34 7.71
C VAL A 168 -5.47 7.99 7.01
N PRO A 169 -5.04 6.83 7.55
CA PRO A 169 -5.28 5.54 6.89
C PRO A 169 -6.76 5.15 6.80
N VAL A 170 -7.63 5.69 7.67
CA VAL A 170 -9.08 5.46 7.63
C VAL A 170 -9.77 6.31 6.57
N ALA A 171 -9.26 7.52 6.33
CA ALA A 171 -9.85 8.45 5.37
C ALA A 171 -9.48 8.09 3.92
N VAL A 172 -8.30 7.53 3.67
CA VAL A 172 -7.79 7.22 2.32
C VAL A 172 -8.78 6.40 1.47
N PRO A 173 -9.37 5.28 1.95
CA PRO A 173 -10.35 4.53 1.17
C PRO A 173 -11.58 5.33 0.77
N GLY A 174 -12.05 6.23 1.64
CA GLY A 174 -13.21 7.08 1.39
C GLY A 174 -13.02 8.11 0.26
N PHE A 175 -11.76 8.40 -0.12
CA PHE A 175 -11.45 9.23 -1.28
C PHE A 175 -11.33 8.46 -2.60
N VAL A 176 -11.16 7.14 -2.53
CA VAL A 176 -10.83 6.30 -3.69
C VAL A 176 -11.98 5.40 -4.11
N VAL A 177 -12.76 4.88 -3.15
CA VAL A 177 -13.83 3.91 -3.42
C VAL A 177 -15.20 4.57 -3.24
N SER A 178 -16.05 4.50 -4.27
CA SER A 178 -17.40 5.09 -4.27
C SER A 178 -18.38 4.41 -3.30
N THR A 179 -18.09 3.18 -2.86
CA THR A 179 -18.87 2.45 -1.85
C THR A 179 -18.72 3.03 -0.43
N GLY A 180 -17.81 3.99 -0.23
CA GLY A 180 -17.56 4.64 1.05
C GLY A 180 -16.58 3.87 1.96
N ALA A 181 -16.20 4.49 3.08
CA ALA A 181 -15.25 3.91 4.03
C ALA A 181 -15.83 2.67 4.74
N ASP A 182 -15.01 1.65 4.98
CA ASP A 182 -15.38 0.47 5.75
C ASP A 182 -15.82 0.87 7.17
N TRP A 183 -17.13 0.76 7.41
CA TRP A 183 -17.74 1.13 8.68
C TRP A 183 -17.22 0.26 9.84
N VAL A 184 -16.78 -0.97 9.58
CA VAL A 184 -16.19 -1.86 10.60
C VAL A 184 -14.83 -1.31 11.04
N ALA A 185 -13.95 -0.99 10.09
CA ALA A 185 -12.65 -0.38 10.38
C ALA A 185 -12.81 0.99 11.09
N LEU A 186 -13.82 1.77 10.71
CA LEU A 186 -14.13 3.05 11.35
C LEU A 186 -14.56 2.88 12.82
N VAL A 187 -15.49 1.96 13.08
CA VAL A 187 -15.95 1.63 14.45
C VAL A 187 -14.82 1.07 15.30
N ALA A 188 -13.99 0.18 14.73
CA ALA A 188 -12.84 -0.39 15.42
C ALA A 188 -11.80 0.69 15.76
N THR A 189 -11.51 1.62 14.84
CA THR A 189 -10.59 2.73 15.08
C THR A 189 -11.14 3.69 16.15
N ALA A 190 -12.44 3.97 16.13
CA ALA A 190 -13.09 4.77 17.17
C ALA A 190 -13.00 4.10 18.55
N ALA A 191 -13.21 2.77 18.62
CA ALA A 191 -13.03 2.01 19.86
C ALA A 191 -11.59 2.04 20.37
N ALA A 192 -10.60 1.90 19.48
CA ALA A 192 -9.18 2.01 19.82
C ALA A 192 -8.81 3.42 20.33
N TYR A 193 -9.40 4.47 19.74
CA TYR A 193 -9.21 5.84 20.21
C TYR A 193 -9.83 6.08 21.60
N LEU A 194 -11.04 5.55 21.85
CA LEU A 194 -11.65 5.60 23.18
C LEU A 194 -10.82 4.83 24.23
N LEU A 195 -10.22 3.71 23.85
CA LEU A 195 -9.30 2.97 24.71
C LEU A 195 -8.06 3.81 25.06
N LEU A 196 -7.47 4.52 24.08
CA LEU A 196 -6.36 5.45 24.29
C LEU A 196 -6.73 6.55 25.30
N LEU A 197 -7.90 7.19 25.13
CA LEU A 197 -8.39 8.21 26.04
C LEU A 197 -8.66 7.65 27.45
N ARG A 198 -9.25 6.45 27.54
CA ARG A 198 -9.50 5.79 28.82
C ARG A 198 -8.21 5.51 29.59
N ILE A 199 -7.19 4.99 28.89
CA ILE A 199 -5.87 4.72 29.48
C ILE A 199 -5.23 6.02 29.97
N ASP A 200 -5.30 7.08 29.17
CA ASP A 200 -4.76 8.38 29.54
C ASP A 200 -5.46 9.00 30.77
N VAL A 201 -6.80 8.98 30.83
CA VAL A 201 -7.57 9.42 32.00
C VAL A 201 -7.21 8.61 33.24
N HIS A 202 -7.10 7.28 33.10
CA HIS A 202 -6.73 6.40 34.21
C HIS A 202 -5.30 6.71 34.73
N LEU A 203 -4.34 6.91 33.82
CA LEU A 203 -2.98 7.28 34.17
C LEU A 203 -2.90 8.68 34.84
N ARG A 204 -3.72 9.64 34.42
CA ARG A 204 -3.83 10.96 35.08
C ARG A 204 -4.49 10.87 36.46
N GLY A 205 -5.58 10.12 36.58
CA GLY A 205 -6.30 9.93 37.85
C GLY A 205 -5.43 9.28 38.93
N MET A 206 -4.60 8.30 38.57
CA MET A 206 -3.62 7.71 39.49
C MET A 206 -2.55 8.70 39.98
N ARG A 207 -2.22 9.74 39.20
CA ARG A 207 -1.26 10.78 39.63
C ARG A 207 -1.89 11.73 40.65
N VAL A 208 -3.13 12.15 40.41
CA VAL A 208 -3.88 13.02 41.32
C VAL A 208 -4.15 12.32 42.66
N ASN A 209 -4.57 11.05 42.64
CA ASN A 209 -4.76 10.26 43.86
C ASN A 209 -3.46 9.94 44.62
N ARG A 210 -2.29 10.00 43.95
CA ARG A 210 -0.99 9.84 44.62
C ARG A 210 -0.50 11.13 45.29
N GLN A 211 -0.86 12.30 44.76
CA GLN A 211 -0.49 13.58 45.36
C GLN A 211 -1.42 13.97 46.52
N ALA A 212 -2.69 13.55 46.48
CA ALA A 212 -3.61 13.66 47.60
C ALA A 212 -3.39 12.49 48.59
N GLY A 213 -2.41 12.64 49.49
CA GLY A 213 -2.18 11.68 50.57
C GLY A 213 -3.47 11.34 51.31
N GLY A 214 -3.69 10.05 51.57
CA GLY A 214 -4.98 9.48 51.95
C GLY A 214 -5.74 10.23 53.06
N ARG A 215 -6.85 10.85 52.67
CA ARG A 215 -8.14 10.94 53.38
C ARG A 215 -9.06 11.88 52.58
N GLY A 216 -10.02 11.31 51.87
CA GLY A 216 -11.01 12.10 51.14
C GLY A 216 -11.77 11.27 50.11
N THR A 217 -12.82 10.60 50.54
CA THR A 217 -13.92 10.17 49.68
C THR A 217 -14.44 11.36 48.85
N GLY A 218 -14.29 11.28 47.53
CA GLY A 218 -14.80 12.28 46.59
C GLY A 218 -15.07 11.67 45.23
N ILE A 219 -16.25 11.06 45.08
CA ILE A 219 -16.75 10.37 43.88
C ILE A 219 -17.11 11.34 42.72
N THR A 220 -16.74 12.62 42.78
CA THR A 220 -17.27 13.65 41.85
C THR A 220 -16.35 14.04 40.68
N GLY A 221 -15.14 13.48 40.54
CA GLY A 221 -14.22 13.81 39.45
C GLY A 221 -14.33 12.95 38.17
N ALA A 222 -14.89 11.74 38.27
CA ALA A 222 -14.89 10.78 37.17
C ALA A 222 -15.95 11.09 36.08
N THR A 223 -17.08 11.69 36.46
CA THR A 223 -18.20 11.96 35.54
C THR A 223 -17.94 13.18 34.64
N GLY A 224 -17.19 14.18 35.10
CA GLY A 224 -16.80 15.35 34.29
C GLY A 224 -15.75 15.01 33.23
N ALA A 225 -14.76 14.17 33.57
CA ALA A 225 -13.72 13.72 32.65
C ALA A 225 -14.28 12.80 31.55
N VAL A 226 -15.25 11.94 31.88
CA VAL A 226 -15.94 11.08 30.89
C VAL A 226 -16.81 11.91 29.95
N ARG A 227 -17.52 12.94 30.44
CA ARG A 227 -18.31 13.85 29.58
C ARG A 227 -17.44 14.70 28.66
N GLY A 228 -16.27 15.15 29.12
CA GLY A 228 -15.29 15.84 28.28
C GLY A 228 -14.67 14.94 27.20
N ALA A 229 -14.34 13.69 27.53
CA ALA A 229 -13.83 12.72 26.57
C ALA A 229 -14.88 12.32 25.52
N VAL A 230 -16.15 12.15 25.92
CA VAL A 230 -17.27 11.87 25.02
C VAL A 230 -17.58 13.08 24.12
N ALA A 231 -17.52 14.31 24.64
CA ALA A 231 -17.72 15.51 23.83
C ALA A 231 -16.60 15.72 22.82
N ILE A 232 -15.33 15.48 23.20
CA ILE A 232 -14.19 15.58 22.28
C ILE A 232 -14.18 14.43 21.26
N ALA A 233 -14.57 13.22 21.65
CA ALA A 233 -14.75 12.10 20.73
C ALA A 233 -15.92 12.34 19.78
N ALA A 234 -17.04 12.89 20.25
CA ALA A 234 -18.16 13.28 19.40
C ALA A 234 -17.77 14.41 18.44
N ILE A 235 -17.02 15.43 18.88
CA ILE A 235 -16.52 16.51 18.01
C ILE A 235 -15.45 15.98 17.04
N GLY A 236 -14.65 14.99 17.43
CA GLY A 236 -13.67 14.34 16.54
C GLY A 236 -14.34 13.45 15.51
N ILE A 237 -15.36 12.68 15.90
CA ILE A 237 -16.16 11.83 15.00
C ILE A 237 -16.98 12.71 14.08
N VAL A 238 -17.75 13.67 14.61
CA VAL A 238 -18.54 14.64 13.84
C VAL A 238 -17.64 15.54 13.01
N GLY A 239 -16.47 15.94 13.50
CA GLY A 239 -15.47 16.69 12.74
C GLY A 239 -14.84 15.88 11.62
N SER A 240 -14.55 14.59 11.84
CA SER A 240 -14.07 13.68 10.79
C SER A 240 -15.16 13.34 9.79
N LEU A 241 -16.41 13.22 10.23
CA LEU A 241 -17.57 12.93 9.39
C LEU A 241 -17.94 14.17 8.57
N ILE A 242 -17.98 15.35 9.17
CA ILE A 242 -18.17 16.63 8.47
C ILE A 242 -16.98 16.91 7.56
N PHE A 243 -15.73 16.67 7.97
CA PHE A 243 -14.58 16.81 7.06
C PHE A 243 -14.61 15.77 5.94
N SER A 244 -15.07 14.54 6.18
CA SER A 244 -15.21 13.53 5.12
C SER A 244 -16.40 13.80 4.19
N LEU A 245 -17.46 14.45 4.67
CA LEU A 245 -18.63 14.86 3.88
C LEU A 245 -18.51 16.26 3.25
N SER A 246 -17.63 17.12 3.78
CA SER A 246 -17.49 18.53 3.39
C SER A 246 -16.09 18.89 2.91
N ALA A 247 -15.12 17.97 3.01
CA ALA A 247 -13.91 18.11 2.21
C ALA A 247 -14.38 18.14 0.76
N PRO A 248 -14.02 19.16 -0.01
CA PRO A 248 -14.20 19.07 -1.44
C PRO A 248 -13.56 17.76 -1.86
N VAL A 249 -14.25 16.98 -2.68
CA VAL A 249 -13.56 16.02 -3.53
C VAL A 249 -12.53 16.87 -4.26
N ILE A 250 -11.30 16.88 -3.76
CA ILE A 250 -10.20 17.51 -4.46
C ILE A 250 -9.89 16.53 -5.57
N SER A 251 -10.72 16.57 -6.61
CA SER A 251 -10.33 16.18 -7.95
C SER A 251 -9.17 17.09 -8.32
N GLY A 252 -7.97 16.68 -7.91
CA GLY A 252 -6.72 17.30 -8.32
C GLY A 252 -5.91 18.01 -7.22
N GLY A 253 -4.94 17.31 -6.62
CA GLY A 253 -3.94 17.90 -5.72
C GLY A 253 -2.49 17.46 -5.98
N ALA A 254 -1.62 18.45 -6.20
CA ALA A 254 -0.23 18.63 -5.69
C ALA A 254 0.94 17.66 -6.01
N PHE A 255 0.77 16.51 -6.67
CA PHE A 255 1.91 15.68 -7.09
C PHE A 255 1.75 15.18 -8.54
N GLY A 256 2.67 15.59 -9.41
CA GLY A 256 2.76 15.17 -10.82
C GLY A 256 1.92 16.00 -11.78
N SER A 257 2.49 16.40 -12.92
CA SER A 257 1.74 16.94 -14.05
C SER A 257 0.72 15.88 -14.48
N ARG A 258 -0.57 16.19 -14.34
CA ARG A 258 -1.68 15.33 -14.75
C ARG A 258 -2.01 15.64 -16.21
N SER A 259 -2.29 14.61 -17.01
CA SER A 259 -3.18 14.78 -18.16
C SER A 259 -4.62 14.84 -17.66
N ASP A 260 -5.36 15.86 -18.11
CA ASP A 260 -6.72 16.21 -17.70
C ASP A 260 -7.76 15.47 -18.58
N SER A 261 -7.47 14.20 -18.90
CA SER A 261 -8.22 13.35 -19.82
C SER A 261 -9.48 12.81 -19.16
N ALA A 262 -10.64 13.11 -19.75
CA ALA A 262 -11.95 12.75 -19.22
C ALA A 262 -12.46 11.39 -19.71
N LEU A 263 -11.87 10.82 -20.77
CA LEU A 263 -12.24 9.49 -21.30
C LEU A 263 -11.42 8.33 -20.72
N PHE A 264 -10.17 8.59 -20.31
CA PHE A 264 -9.31 7.59 -19.69
C PHE A 264 -8.70 8.17 -18.42
N GLY A 265 -9.39 8.00 -17.30
CA GLY A 265 -8.98 8.54 -16.01
C GLY A 265 -7.70 7.87 -15.52
N ALA A 266 -6.77 8.66 -14.98
CA ALA A 266 -5.57 8.11 -14.36
C ALA A 266 -5.95 7.15 -13.22
N GLY A 267 -5.60 5.87 -13.35
CA GLY A 267 -5.75 4.85 -12.32
C GLY A 267 -6.95 3.92 -12.46
N VAL A 268 -7.75 4.01 -13.53
CA VAL A 268 -8.82 3.04 -13.83
C VAL A 268 -8.46 2.28 -15.11
N SER A 269 -8.81 0.99 -15.20
CA SER A 269 -8.60 0.22 -16.43
C SER A 269 -9.39 0.86 -17.57
N GLN A 270 -8.73 1.20 -18.68
CA GLN A 270 -9.34 1.87 -19.84
C GLN A 270 -10.51 1.07 -20.43
N MET A 271 -10.48 -0.26 -20.26
CA MET A 271 -11.55 -1.15 -20.71
C MET A 271 -12.77 -1.17 -19.79
N ILE A 272 -12.58 -0.91 -18.49
CA ILE A 272 -13.68 -0.73 -17.53
C ILE A 272 -14.35 0.62 -17.79
N GLU A 273 -13.58 1.70 -18.00
CA GLU A 273 -14.13 3.01 -18.34
C GLU A 273 -14.89 2.99 -19.67
N LEU A 274 -14.36 2.28 -20.68
CA LEU A 274 -15.09 2.03 -21.92
C LEU A 274 -16.44 1.33 -21.64
N GLY A 275 -16.45 0.30 -20.78
CA GLY A 275 -17.68 -0.37 -20.37
C GLY A 275 -18.67 0.58 -19.68
N GLN A 276 -18.19 1.43 -18.78
CA GLN A 276 -19.01 2.42 -18.08
C GLN A 276 -19.61 3.46 -19.04
N ASP A 277 -18.84 3.89 -20.05
CA ASP A 277 -19.31 4.84 -21.05
C ASP A 277 -20.38 4.24 -21.98
N LEU A 278 -20.21 2.97 -22.37
CA LEU A 278 -21.23 2.24 -23.13
C LEU A 278 -22.53 2.06 -22.34
N ARG A 279 -22.46 1.93 -21.01
CA ARG A 279 -23.62 1.79 -20.12
C ARG A 279 -24.31 3.12 -19.78
N ARG A 280 -23.82 4.26 -20.30
CA ARG A 280 -24.49 5.55 -20.05
C ARG A 280 -25.90 5.54 -20.68
N PRO A 281 -26.93 6.03 -19.96
CA PRO A 281 -28.31 6.04 -20.49
C PRO A 281 -28.52 6.90 -21.73
N LYS A 282 -27.63 7.87 -22.00
CA LYS A 282 -27.68 8.76 -23.16
C LYS A 282 -26.30 8.92 -23.77
N ALA A 283 -26.22 8.79 -25.09
CA ALA A 283 -25.01 9.04 -25.86
C ALA A 283 -24.59 10.51 -25.75
N GLY A 284 -23.31 10.76 -25.51
CA GLY A 284 -22.70 12.08 -25.67
C GLY A 284 -22.06 12.20 -27.05
N PRO A 285 -22.12 13.37 -27.73
CA PRO A 285 -21.44 13.54 -29.01
C PRO A 285 -19.93 13.40 -28.80
N ALA A 286 -19.27 12.62 -29.66
CA ALA A 286 -17.84 12.40 -29.55
C ALA A 286 -17.07 13.29 -30.55
N LEU A 287 -17.28 13.00 -31.83
CA LEU A 287 -16.66 13.68 -32.96
C LEU A 287 -17.51 13.50 -34.22
N HIS A 288 -17.17 14.25 -35.26
CA HIS A 288 -17.64 13.96 -36.61
C HIS A 288 -16.49 14.03 -37.60
N TYR A 289 -16.62 13.29 -38.70
CA TYR A 289 -15.56 13.25 -39.70
C TYR A 289 -16.09 13.13 -41.12
N ARG A 290 -15.21 13.42 -42.07
CA ARG A 290 -15.39 13.23 -43.51
C ARG A 290 -14.18 12.47 -44.04
N THR A 291 -14.41 11.45 -44.86
CA THR A 291 -13.32 10.61 -45.37
C THR A 291 -13.45 10.32 -46.85
N THR A 292 -12.31 10.21 -47.54
CA THR A 292 -12.21 9.71 -48.90
C THR A 292 -11.98 8.19 -48.97
N ALA A 293 -11.86 7.51 -47.82
CA ALA A 293 -11.68 6.07 -47.75
C ALA A 293 -12.86 5.31 -48.40
N VAL A 294 -12.57 4.17 -49.02
CA VAL A 294 -13.60 3.32 -49.62
C VAL A 294 -14.38 2.61 -48.51
N GLU A 295 -13.66 2.02 -47.56
CA GLU A 295 -14.20 1.50 -46.31
C GLU A 295 -14.26 2.57 -45.23
N GLN A 296 -15.24 2.44 -44.34
CA GLN A 296 -15.42 3.40 -43.26
C GLN A 296 -14.40 3.09 -42.16
N PRO A 297 -13.47 4.01 -41.83
CA PRO A 297 -12.36 3.69 -40.95
C PRO A 297 -12.81 3.58 -39.50
N TYR A 298 -12.21 2.63 -38.78
CA TYR A 298 -12.23 2.64 -37.33
C TYR A 298 -11.23 3.71 -36.86
N LEU A 299 -11.59 4.44 -35.81
CA LEU A 299 -10.77 5.52 -35.28
C LEU A 299 -10.09 5.05 -34.00
N ALA A 300 -8.83 4.65 -34.09
CA ALA A 300 -8.05 4.19 -32.96
C ALA A 300 -7.65 5.36 -32.04
N LEU A 301 -7.77 5.16 -30.74
CA LEU A 301 -7.28 6.07 -29.70
C LEU A 301 -6.03 5.51 -29.01
N LEU A 302 -6.08 4.22 -28.65
CA LEU A 302 -5.07 3.58 -27.82
C LEU A 302 -4.92 2.11 -28.21
N THR A 303 -3.70 1.59 -28.11
CA THR A 303 -3.40 0.17 -28.29
C THR A 303 -2.91 -0.42 -26.97
N LEU A 304 -3.57 -1.47 -26.52
CA LEU A 304 -3.24 -2.28 -25.35
C LEU A 304 -2.57 -3.58 -25.81
N ASP A 305 -1.38 -3.85 -25.29
CA ASP A 305 -0.52 -4.94 -25.79
C ASP A 305 0.13 -5.72 -24.64
N ASP A 306 0.33 -5.10 -23.48
CA ASP A 306 0.85 -5.79 -22.31
C ASP A 306 -0.33 -6.31 -21.46
N ILE A 307 -0.24 -7.53 -20.94
CA ILE A 307 -1.24 -8.09 -20.02
C ILE A 307 -0.55 -8.47 -18.72
N LYS A 308 -0.94 -7.83 -17.62
CA LYS A 308 -0.38 -8.07 -16.28
C LYS A 308 -1.50 -8.39 -15.30
N GLY A 309 -1.46 -9.59 -14.73
CA GLY A 309 -2.52 -10.10 -13.87
C GLY A 309 -3.86 -10.10 -14.61
N THR A 310 -4.79 -9.27 -14.16
CA THR A 310 -6.17 -9.19 -14.66
C THR A 310 -6.42 -8.03 -15.63
N THR A 311 -5.39 -7.31 -16.09
CA THR A 311 -5.60 -6.06 -16.82
C THR A 311 -4.69 -5.97 -18.05
N TRP A 312 -5.27 -5.55 -19.18
CA TRP A 312 -4.48 -5.12 -20.33
C TRP A 312 -4.06 -3.66 -20.17
N LEU A 313 -2.80 -3.40 -20.52
CA LEU A 313 -2.16 -2.12 -20.36
C LEU A 313 -1.51 -1.71 -21.70
N PRO A 314 -1.44 -0.41 -21.99
CA PRO A 314 -0.55 0.05 -23.05
C PRO A 314 0.89 -0.25 -22.64
N ARG A 315 1.76 -0.54 -23.62
CA ARG A 315 3.19 -0.64 -23.34
C ARG A 315 3.69 0.70 -22.80
N ALA A 316 4.41 0.66 -21.68
CA ALA A 316 5.02 1.85 -21.10
C ALA A 316 6.15 2.30 -22.01
N VAL A 317 5.95 3.40 -22.71
CA VAL A 317 6.94 4.01 -23.58
C VAL A 317 6.93 5.51 -23.27
N GLU A 318 8.10 6.08 -22.99
CA GLU A 318 8.25 7.51 -22.81
C GLU A 318 7.92 8.23 -24.12
N VAL A 319 7.32 9.42 -24.01
CA VAL A 319 7.07 10.26 -25.18
C VAL A 319 8.42 10.66 -25.75
N ASP A 320 8.66 10.27 -26.99
CA ASP A 320 9.83 10.70 -27.77
C ASP A 320 9.46 11.98 -28.52
N GLU A 321 9.98 13.12 -28.06
CA GLU A 321 9.69 14.44 -28.63
C GLU A 321 10.20 14.58 -30.08
N ASP A 322 11.09 13.69 -30.54
CA ASP A 322 11.55 13.67 -31.93
C ASP A 322 10.54 13.03 -32.90
N LEU A 323 9.54 12.29 -32.38
CA LEU A 323 8.52 11.59 -33.17
C LEU A 323 7.28 12.46 -33.40
N THR A 324 7.41 13.49 -34.24
CA THR A 324 6.30 14.37 -34.61
C THR A 324 5.29 13.71 -35.57
N VAL A 325 4.05 14.20 -35.55
CA VAL A 325 2.93 13.66 -36.35
C VAL A 325 2.95 14.03 -37.84
N ASP A 326 3.88 14.89 -38.27
CA ASP A 326 3.98 15.34 -39.67
C ASP A 326 4.44 14.19 -40.59
N SER A 327 5.17 13.22 -40.05
CA SER A 327 5.70 12.07 -40.79
C SER A 327 5.75 10.83 -39.90
N ILE A 328 4.68 10.06 -39.91
CA ILE A 328 4.57 8.81 -39.18
C ILE A 328 5.13 7.67 -40.03
N ALA A 329 6.06 6.89 -39.45
CA ALA A 329 6.68 5.79 -40.18
C ALA A 329 5.65 4.71 -40.56
N ASN A 330 5.90 3.94 -41.62
CA ASN A 330 5.03 2.80 -41.95
C ASN A 330 5.02 1.73 -40.83
N PRO A 331 3.94 0.93 -40.71
CA PRO A 331 3.88 -0.18 -39.76
C PRO A 331 5.02 -1.19 -39.98
N PRO A 332 5.59 -1.77 -38.91
CA PRO A 332 6.68 -2.73 -39.03
C PRO A 332 6.22 -3.99 -39.77
N GLY A 333 6.97 -4.39 -40.80
CA GLY A 333 6.72 -5.63 -41.55
C GLY A 333 5.67 -5.52 -42.66
N LEU A 334 5.15 -4.32 -42.97
CA LEU A 334 4.31 -4.09 -44.13
C LEU A 334 5.12 -4.26 -45.44
N SER A 335 4.84 -5.31 -46.20
CA SER A 335 5.50 -5.56 -47.49
C SER A 335 4.95 -4.64 -48.60
N GLN A 336 5.80 -4.31 -49.58
CA GLN A 336 5.38 -3.60 -50.79
C GLN A 336 4.39 -4.40 -51.66
N ARG A 337 4.23 -5.71 -51.42
CA ARG A 337 3.28 -6.58 -52.14
C ARG A 337 1.83 -6.40 -51.70
N VAL A 338 1.58 -5.78 -50.53
CA VAL A 338 0.22 -5.53 -50.04
C VAL A 338 -0.33 -4.31 -50.77
N ALA A 339 -1.49 -4.46 -51.40
CA ALA A 339 -2.17 -3.36 -52.06
C ALA A 339 -2.58 -2.31 -51.02
N ARG A 340 -2.37 -1.03 -51.34
CA ARG A 340 -2.64 0.09 -50.43
C ARG A 340 -3.10 1.32 -51.19
N THR A 341 -4.10 1.98 -50.65
CA THR A 341 -4.63 3.26 -51.13
C THR A 341 -4.48 4.31 -50.02
N GLU A 342 -4.16 5.54 -50.38
CA GLU A 342 -4.16 6.64 -49.41
C GLU A 342 -5.57 7.20 -49.28
N ALA A 343 -5.99 7.41 -48.04
CA ALA A 343 -7.25 8.04 -47.69
C ALA A 343 -7.01 9.25 -46.78
N SER A 344 -7.72 10.35 -47.06
CA SER A 344 -7.72 11.54 -46.24
C SER A 344 -9.00 11.59 -45.41
N THR A 345 -8.85 11.82 -44.11
CA THR A 345 -9.95 11.92 -43.15
C THR A 345 -9.85 13.22 -42.36
N ILE A 346 -10.85 14.09 -42.50
CA ILE A 346 -10.95 15.34 -41.74
C ILE A 346 -11.82 15.08 -40.52
N ILE A 347 -11.28 15.31 -39.33
CA ILE A 347 -11.92 15.03 -38.04
C ILE A 347 -12.12 16.35 -37.28
N ASP A 348 -13.33 16.52 -36.74
CA ASP A 348 -13.75 17.64 -35.92
C ASP A 348 -14.21 17.08 -34.56
N ILE A 349 -13.59 17.50 -33.44
CA ILE A 349 -13.91 17.01 -32.10
C ILE A 349 -15.07 17.80 -31.49
N ASP A 350 -16.14 17.11 -31.10
CA ASP A 350 -17.37 17.73 -30.59
C ASP A 350 -17.46 17.75 -29.05
N GLY A 351 -17.04 16.66 -28.40
CA GLY A 351 -17.24 16.50 -26.94
C GLY A 351 -16.20 15.64 -26.23
N VAL A 352 -15.26 15.05 -26.96
CA VAL A 352 -14.20 14.20 -26.39
C VAL A 352 -13.05 15.05 -25.89
N ARG A 353 -12.71 14.91 -24.60
CA ARG A 353 -11.52 15.52 -23.99
C ARG A 353 -10.54 14.46 -23.55
N THR A 354 -9.48 14.27 -24.34
CA THR A 354 -8.38 13.35 -24.03
C THR A 354 -7.05 13.93 -24.52
N ASP A 355 -5.95 13.42 -23.99
CA ASP A 355 -4.57 13.63 -24.43
C ASP A 355 -4.17 12.68 -25.57
N MET A 356 -5.01 11.71 -25.92
CA MET A 356 -4.89 10.79 -27.06
C MET A 356 -5.75 11.23 -28.24
N LEU A 357 -5.20 11.17 -29.45
CA LEU A 357 -5.87 11.61 -30.67
C LEU A 357 -6.54 10.44 -31.41
N PRO A 358 -7.87 10.50 -31.69
CA PRO A 358 -8.54 9.47 -32.47
C PRO A 358 -8.16 9.55 -33.95
N VAL A 359 -7.58 8.49 -34.51
CA VAL A 359 -7.11 8.49 -35.91
C VAL A 359 -7.45 7.19 -36.65
N PRO A 360 -7.72 7.24 -37.96
CA PRO A 360 -7.71 6.04 -38.81
C PRO A 360 -6.33 5.37 -38.77
N VAL A 361 -6.31 4.05 -38.68
CA VAL A 361 -5.06 3.28 -38.64
C VAL A 361 -4.87 2.46 -39.92
N PRO A 362 -3.63 2.36 -40.44
CA PRO A 362 -2.44 3.10 -40.02
C PRO A 362 -2.39 4.54 -40.57
N ALA A 363 -2.21 5.52 -39.67
CA ALA A 363 -1.96 6.92 -40.04
C ALA A 363 -0.51 7.12 -40.52
N THR A 364 -0.32 7.99 -41.50
CA THR A 364 1.00 8.35 -42.08
C THR A 364 1.36 9.81 -41.84
N SER A 365 0.38 10.70 -41.71
CA SER A 365 0.59 12.09 -41.29
C SER A 365 -0.67 12.66 -40.66
N VAL A 366 -0.51 13.66 -39.78
CA VAL A 366 -1.61 14.44 -39.23
C VAL A 366 -1.28 15.93 -39.35
N ASP A 367 -2.20 16.68 -39.95
CA ASP A 367 -2.07 18.12 -40.20
C ASP A 367 -3.17 18.92 -39.48
N GLY A 368 -2.86 20.17 -39.12
CA GLY A 368 -3.83 21.13 -38.59
C GLY A 368 -4.09 21.04 -37.08
N LEU A 369 -3.27 20.28 -36.34
CA LEU A 369 -3.35 20.20 -34.89
C LEU A 369 -2.85 21.48 -34.22
N THR A 370 -3.42 21.80 -33.06
CA THR A 370 -2.92 22.85 -32.16
C THR A 370 -2.20 22.24 -30.96
N GLY A 371 -1.01 22.75 -30.65
CA GLY A 371 -0.13 22.22 -29.60
C GLY A 371 0.81 21.13 -30.12
N ASP A 372 1.62 20.57 -29.22
CA ASP A 372 2.63 19.57 -29.59
C ASP A 372 2.05 18.16 -29.43
N TRP A 373 2.16 17.38 -30.52
CA TRP A 373 1.62 16.02 -30.60
C TRP A 373 2.69 15.07 -31.13
N PHE A 374 2.78 13.91 -30.49
CA PHE A 374 3.81 12.92 -30.74
C PHE A 374 3.18 11.56 -30.98
N TRP A 375 3.75 10.77 -31.89
CA TRP A 375 3.30 9.41 -32.15
C TRP A 375 4.24 8.39 -31.52
N ASN A 376 3.68 7.25 -31.10
CA ASN A 376 4.46 6.20 -30.48
C ASN A 376 4.85 5.10 -31.48
N ASN A 377 6.13 4.70 -31.52
CA ASN A 377 6.58 3.69 -32.48
C ASN A 377 5.97 2.29 -32.28
N ASP A 378 5.68 1.94 -31.03
CA ASP A 378 5.19 0.63 -30.63
C ASP A 378 3.66 0.54 -30.69
N THR A 379 2.97 1.45 -30.00
CA THR A 379 1.50 1.44 -29.88
C THR A 379 0.82 2.12 -31.06
N ARG A 380 1.55 2.96 -31.80
CA ARG A 380 1.03 3.84 -32.88
C ARG A 380 -0.01 4.85 -32.43
N ALA A 381 -0.23 4.97 -31.13
CA ALA A 381 -1.10 5.98 -30.57
C ALA A 381 -0.44 7.36 -30.69
N ILE A 382 -1.26 8.39 -30.88
CA ILE A 382 -0.83 9.78 -30.98
C ILE A 382 -1.28 10.48 -29.72
N SER A 383 -0.36 11.13 -29.01
CA SER A 383 -0.60 11.74 -27.71
C SER A 383 0.05 13.11 -27.57
N SER A 384 -0.49 13.94 -26.68
CA SER A 384 0.10 15.22 -26.29
C SER A 384 0.40 15.24 -24.79
N THR A 385 1.45 15.97 -24.40
CA THR A 385 1.82 16.17 -22.98
C THR A 385 1.26 17.46 -22.40
N ASP A 386 0.81 18.40 -23.25
CA ASP A 386 0.42 19.76 -22.85
C ASP A 386 -0.89 20.24 -23.51
N SER A 387 -1.45 19.46 -24.43
CA SER A 387 -2.69 19.75 -25.16
C SER A 387 -3.75 18.67 -24.95
N THR A 388 -4.96 18.92 -25.45
CA THR A 388 -6.06 17.95 -25.47
C THR A 388 -6.81 18.01 -26.81
N THR A 389 -7.69 17.04 -27.05
CA THR A 389 -8.56 16.98 -28.24
C THR A 389 -9.61 18.10 -28.32
N VAL A 390 -9.86 18.85 -27.25
CA VAL A 390 -10.94 19.85 -27.21
C VAL A 390 -10.68 20.98 -28.20
N GLY A 391 -11.64 21.24 -29.08
CA GLY A 391 -11.57 22.30 -30.08
C GLY A 391 -10.61 21.98 -31.24
N GLN A 392 -10.07 20.77 -31.31
CA GLN A 392 -9.21 20.35 -32.41
C GLN A 392 -10.03 20.07 -33.67
N ARG A 393 -9.47 20.52 -34.80
CA ARG A 393 -9.88 20.14 -36.14
C ARG A 393 -8.64 19.81 -36.94
N TYR A 394 -8.55 18.59 -37.44
CA TYR A 394 -7.32 18.09 -38.07
C TYR A 394 -7.63 17.16 -39.25
N SER A 395 -6.64 16.99 -40.12
CA SER A 395 -6.70 16.08 -41.25
C SER A 395 -5.69 14.96 -41.04
N VAL A 396 -6.13 13.72 -41.20
CA VAL A 396 -5.27 12.54 -41.12
C VAL A 396 -5.13 11.94 -42.51
N THR A 397 -3.90 11.72 -42.94
CA THR A 397 -3.60 10.85 -44.08
C THR A 397 -3.33 9.45 -43.54
N SER A 398 -3.98 8.44 -44.12
CA SER A 398 -3.90 7.05 -43.67
C SER A 398 -3.84 6.09 -44.85
N LEU A 399 -3.35 4.87 -44.62
CA LEU A 399 -3.31 3.82 -45.63
C LEU A 399 -4.46 2.83 -45.42
N GLU A 400 -5.26 2.64 -46.47
CA GLU A 400 -6.23 1.56 -46.55
C GLU A 400 -5.53 0.32 -47.11
N LEU A 401 -5.25 -0.65 -46.23
CA LEU A 401 -4.53 -1.87 -46.57
C LEU A 401 -5.51 -2.93 -47.08
N GLN A 402 -5.20 -3.53 -48.23
CA GLN A 402 -6.01 -4.58 -48.87
C GLN A 402 -5.19 -5.87 -49.02
N PRO A 403 -4.89 -6.59 -47.93
CA PRO A 403 -4.19 -7.87 -48.01
C PRO A 403 -5.11 -8.95 -48.59
N THR A 404 -4.55 -9.84 -49.41
CA THR A 404 -5.28 -11.03 -49.87
C THR A 404 -5.20 -12.16 -48.84
N ARG A 405 -6.16 -13.10 -48.89
CA ARG A 405 -6.17 -14.26 -47.98
C ARG A 405 -4.92 -15.12 -48.16
N GLU A 406 -4.46 -15.27 -49.40
CA GLU A 406 -3.23 -16.00 -49.73
C GLU A 406 -2.01 -15.34 -49.08
N GLN A 407 -1.91 -14.01 -49.11
CA GLN A 407 -0.81 -13.29 -48.45
C GLN A 407 -0.80 -13.51 -46.94
N LEU A 408 -1.98 -13.61 -46.31
CA LEU A 408 -2.11 -13.89 -44.87
C LEU A 408 -1.77 -15.36 -44.55
N ARG A 409 -2.20 -16.32 -45.38
CA ARG A 409 -1.87 -17.75 -45.26
C ARG A 409 -0.38 -18.04 -45.43
N GLU A 410 0.29 -17.32 -46.33
CA GLU A 410 1.73 -17.43 -46.59
C GLU A 410 2.61 -16.83 -45.47
N SER A 411 2.01 -16.20 -44.46
CA SER A 411 2.77 -15.58 -43.37
C SER A 411 3.59 -16.60 -42.57
N GLY A 412 4.85 -16.27 -42.33
CA GLY A 412 5.74 -17.09 -41.51
C GLY A 412 5.48 -16.95 -40.01
N THR A 413 6.04 -17.88 -39.23
CA THR A 413 5.97 -17.90 -37.75
C THR A 413 7.18 -17.26 -37.08
N ARG A 414 8.12 -16.70 -37.85
CA ARG A 414 9.28 -15.98 -37.32
C ARG A 414 8.97 -14.49 -37.25
N TYR A 415 8.71 -14.02 -36.05
CA TYR A 415 8.34 -12.63 -35.78
C TYR A 415 9.58 -11.73 -35.58
N PRO A 416 9.49 -10.44 -35.93
CA PRO A 416 10.50 -9.46 -35.54
C PRO A 416 10.59 -9.31 -34.01
N VAL A 417 11.77 -9.00 -33.49
CA VAL A 417 12.04 -8.88 -32.03
C VAL A 417 11.08 -7.89 -31.34
N ASN A 418 10.69 -6.81 -32.00
CA ASN A 418 9.76 -5.81 -31.45
C ASN A 418 8.28 -6.29 -31.40
N ILE A 419 7.98 -7.44 -31.99
CA ILE A 419 6.64 -8.06 -32.02
C ILE A 419 6.55 -9.26 -31.06
N GLU A 420 7.67 -9.89 -30.72
CA GLU A 420 7.72 -11.01 -29.76
C GLU A 420 7.00 -10.71 -28.43
N PRO A 421 7.05 -9.47 -27.86
CA PRO A 421 6.29 -9.15 -26.66
C PRO A 421 4.78 -9.39 -26.77
N SER A 422 4.21 -9.25 -27.97
CA SER A 422 2.79 -9.45 -28.23
C SER A 422 2.38 -10.93 -28.29
N LEU A 423 3.29 -11.86 -27.98
CA LEU A 423 3.02 -13.29 -27.79
C LEU A 423 2.82 -13.66 -26.31
N PHE A 424 3.26 -12.81 -25.37
CA PHE A 424 3.31 -13.19 -23.96
C PHE A 424 1.90 -13.33 -23.36
N LEU A 425 1.74 -14.39 -22.57
CA LEU A 425 0.59 -14.65 -21.70
C LEU A 425 1.05 -14.61 -20.23
N PRO A 426 0.22 -14.10 -19.29
CA PRO A 426 0.54 -14.10 -17.88
C PRO A 426 0.77 -15.53 -17.34
N MET A 427 1.70 -15.69 -16.40
CA MET A 427 1.81 -16.95 -15.66
C MET A 427 0.51 -17.23 -14.92
N GLY A 428 0.02 -18.47 -15.01
CA GLY A 428 -1.25 -18.87 -14.43
C GLY A 428 -2.49 -18.56 -15.27
N THR A 429 -2.34 -18.16 -16.54
CA THR A 429 -3.47 -18.01 -17.48
C THR A 429 -4.35 -19.28 -17.46
N PRO A 430 -5.67 -19.17 -17.26
CA PRO A 430 -6.56 -20.32 -17.19
C PRO A 430 -6.52 -21.20 -18.45
N GLY A 431 -6.46 -22.53 -18.25
CA GLY A 431 -6.29 -23.51 -19.33
C GLY A 431 -7.38 -23.46 -20.40
N ILE A 432 -8.62 -23.12 -20.02
CA ILE A 432 -9.78 -23.04 -20.91
C ILE A 432 -9.52 -22.15 -22.14
N ILE A 433 -8.74 -21.07 -22.00
CA ILE A 433 -8.43 -20.16 -23.11
C ILE A 433 -7.64 -20.90 -24.20
N GLY A 434 -6.54 -21.55 -23.80
CA GLY A 434 -5.70 -22.30 -24.73
C GLY A 434 -6.34 -23.61 -25.23
N ASP A 435 -7.12 -24.28 -24.39
CA ASP A 435 -7.87 -25.48 -24.77
C ASP A 435 -8.94 -25.16 -25.81
N THR A 436 -9.73 -24.10 -25.58
CA THR A 436 -10.75 -23.64 -26.54
C THR A 436 -10.10 -23.21 -27.85
N ALA A 437 -8.98 -22.47 -27.79
CA ALA A 437 -8.27 -22.05 -29.00
C ALA A 437 -7.82 -23.25 -29.86
N ARG A 438 -7.28 -24.30 -29.23
CA ARG A 438 -6.87 -25.53 -29.93
C ARG A 438 -8.05 -26.32 -30.49
N ILE A 439 -9.18 -26.37 -29.78
CA ILE A 439 -10.38 -27.07 -30.25
C ILE A 439 -10.96 -26.36 -31.48
N VAL A 440 -11.07 -25.04 -31.42
CA VAL A 440 -11.67 -24.22 -32.48
C VAL A 440 -10.78 -24.17 -33.73
N SER A 441 -9.46 -24.13 -33.56
CA SER A 441 -8.49 -24.16 -34.66
C SER A 441 -8.12 -25.57 -35.13
N ALA A 442 -8.79 -26.61 -34.63
CA ALA A 442 -8.46 -27.98 -35.00
C ALA A 442 -8.61 -28.20 -36.52
N GLY A 443 -7.53 -28.64 -37.17
CA GLY A 443 -7.51 -28.94 -38.61
C GLY A 443 -7.23 -27.75 -39.52
N THR A 444 -6.95 -26.56 -38.98
CA THR A 444 -6.49 -25.41 -39.80
C THR A 444 -5.01 -25.58 -40.19
N GLU A 445 -4.65 -25.17 -41.39
CA GLU A 445 -3.29 -25.34 -41.93
C GLU A 445 -2.39 -24.09 -41.77
N SER A 446 -2.97 -22.94 -41.44
CA SER A 446 -2.24 -21.68 -41.26
C SER A 446 -2.71 -20.89 -40.03
N ASN A 447 -1.85 -20.00 -39.53
CA ASN A 447 -2.20 -19.08 -38.44
C ASN A 447 -3.38 -18.16 -38.81
N TYR A 448 -3.50 -17.81 -40.09
CA TYR A 448 -4.61 -17.01 -40.58
C TYR A 448 -5.93 -17.81 -40.52
N ASP A 449 -5.94 -19.07 -40.98
CA ASP A 449 -7.14 -19.90 -40.91
C ASP A 449 -7.54 -20.19 -39.45
N ALA A 450 -6.56 -20.35 -38.54
CA ALA A 450 -6.81 -20.43 -37.11
C ALA A 450 -7.44 -19.16 -36.53
N ALA A 451 -6.95 -17.97 -36.93
CA ALA A 451 -7.52 -16.68 -36.51
C ALA A 451 -8.96 -16.48 -37.01
N VAL A 452 -9.25 -16.85 -38.27
CA VAL A 452 -10.61 -16.83 -38.82
C VAL A 452 -11.52 -17.79 -38.06
N ALA A 453 -11.06 -19.01 -37.76
CA ALA A 453 -11.84 -19.98 -36.99
C ALA A 453 -12.19 -19.46 -35.57
N ILE A 454 -11.23 -18.80 -34.90
CA ILE A 454 -11.47 -18.16 -33.59
C ILE A 454 -12.52 -17.04 -33.71
N GLN A 455 -12.40 -16.19 -34.73
CA GLN A 455 -13.38 -15.13 -34.97
C GLN A 455 -14.78 -15.71 -35.19
N ASP A 456 -14.90 -16.71 -36.05
CA ASP A 456 -16.18 -17.34 -36.38
C ASP A 456 -16.82 -18.03 -35.16
N TYR A 457 -16.00 -18.66 -34.31
CA TYR A 457 -16.46 -19.22 -33.04
C TYR A 457 -17.06 -18.15 -32.12
N LEU A 458 -16.34 -17.05 -31.91
CA LEU A 458 -16.78 -15.95 -31.04
C LEU A 458 -18.00 -15.20 -31.60
N ARG A 459 -18.19 -15.22 -32.92
CA ARG A 459 -19.38 -14.70 -33.60
C ARG A 459 -20.53 -15.73 -33.71
N GLY A 460 -20.32 -16.94 -33.22
CA GLY A 460 -21.30 -18.01 -33.24
C GLY A 460 -22.57 -17.67 -32.45
N SER A 461 -23.68 -18.31 -32.80
CA SER A 461 -24.99 -18.04 -32.19
C SER A 461 -25.09 -18.30 -30.69
N GLU A 462 -24.11 -18.99 -30.10
CA GLU A 462 -24.03 -19.22 -28.65
C GLU A 462 -23.57 -17.98 -27.88
N PHE A 463 -22.92 -17.03 -28.55
CA PHE A 463 -22.43 -15.81 -27.93
C PHE A 463 -23.45 -14.68 -28.04
N THR A 464 -23.64 -13.96 -26.93
CA THR A 464 -24.58 -12.82 -26.86
C THR A 464 -23.83 -11.54 -26.51
N TYR A 465 -24.03 -10.50 -27.31
CA TYR A 465 -23.58 -9.15 -26.98
C TYR A 465 -24.51 -8.53 -25.94
N ASP A 466 -23.97 -8.17 -24.77
CA ASP A 466 -24.69 -7.55 -23.67
C ASP A 466 -23.76 -6.67 -22.83
N THR A 467 -24.03 -5.36 -22.78
CA THR A 467 -23.29 -4.38 -21.95
C THR A 467 -23.64 -4.47 -20.47
N GLU A 468 -24.75 -5.15 -20.13
CA GLU A 468 -25.27 -5.39 -18.78
C GLU A 468 -25.05 -6.84 -18.32
N ALA A 469 -24.27 -7.65 -19.06
CA ALA A 469 -23.79 -8.96 -18.60
C ALA A 469 -23.12 -8.80 -17.22
N PRO A 470 -23.44 -9.65 -16.22
CA PRO A 470 -23.34 -9.28 -14.81
C PRO A 470 -21.93 -8.79 -14.44
N VAL A 471 -21.80 -7.47 -14.37
CA VAL A 471 -20.56 -6.74 -14.07
C VAL A 471 -20.24 -6.79 -12.57
N ASP A 472 -21.21 -7.23 -11.75
CA ASP A 472 -21.24 -7.03 -10.30
C ASP A 472 -20.44 -8.05 -9.47
N GLU A 473 -19.71 -9.00 -10.09
CA GLU A 473 -18.95 -10.05 -9.38
C GLU A 473 -17.48 -10.19 -9.83
N GLY A 474 -16.86 -9.10 -10.30
CA GLY A 474 -15.48 -9.13 -10.81
C GLY A 474 -15.37 -9.57 -12.27
N TYR A 475 -16.49 -9.54 -12.99
CA TYR A 475 -16.64 -9.88 -14.41
C TYR A 475 -16.74 -8.59 -15.26
N ASP A 476 -15.77 -7.68 -15.08
CA ASP A 476 -15.59 -6.49 -15.93
C ASP A 476 -14.14 -6.41 -16.41
N GLY A 477 -13.91 -5.79 -17.57
CA GLY A 477 -12.59 -5.70 -18.18
C GLY A 477 -12.15 -6.93 -18.98
N GLY A 478 -10.86 -6.99 -19.33
CA GLY A 478 -10.30 -7.94 -20.31
C GLY A 478 -9.31 -8.97 -19.75
N GLY A 479 -9.23 -9.13 -18.43
CA GLY A 479 -8.27 -10.01 -17.77
C GLY A 479 -8.45 -11.49 -18.06
N ALA A 480 -7.38 -12.28 -17.97
CA ALA A 480 -7.43 -13.72 -18.31
C ALA A 480 -8.49 -14.50 -17.52
N ASP A 481 -8.68 -14.24 -16.23
CA ASP A 481 -9.72 -14.90 -15.41
C ASP A 481 -11.15 -14.49 -15.81
N VAL A 482 -11.33 -13.22 -16.19
CA VAL A 482 -12.60 -12.71 -16.73
C VAL A 482 -12.90 -13.38 -18.06
N ILE A 483 -11.91 -13.52 -18.93
CA ILE A 483 -12.05 -14.19 -20.23
C ILE A 483 -12.34 -15.68 -20.08
N ALA A 484 -11.74 -16.35 -19.11
CA ALA A 484 -12.08 -17.74 -18.80
C ALA A 484 -13.57 -17.87 -18.47
N THR A 485 -14.06 -17.01 -17.57
CA THR A 485 -15.49 -16.95 -17.22
C THR A 485 -16.36 -16.60 -18.44
N PHE A 486 -15.88 -15.72 -19.32
CA PHE A 486 -16.62 -15.32 -20.53
C PHE A 486 -16.75 -16.43 -21.54
N LEU A 487 -15.75 -17.29 -21.69
CA LEU A 487 -15.84 -18.47 -22.56
C LEU A 487 -16.86 -19.49 -22.05
N ASP A 488 -17.11 -19.54 -20.74
CA ASP A 488 -18.16 -20.37 -20.14
C ASP A 488 -19.55 -19.74 -20.25
N VAL A 489 -19.68 -18.46 -19.87
CA VAL A 489 -20.97 -17.73 -19.83
C VAL A 489 -21.44 -17.33 -21.23
N LYS A 490 -20.51 -17.12 -22.18
CA LYS A 490 -20.75 -16.70 -23.57
C LYS A 490 -21.60 -15.43 -23.71
N ARG A 491 -21.53 -14.53 -22.72
CA ARG A 491 -22.27 -13.27 -22.69
C ARG A 491 -21.36 -12.14 -22.21
N GLY A 492 -21.25 -11.07 -22.99
CA GLY A 492 -20.39 -9.93 -22.68
C GLY A 492 -20.47 -8.84 -23.75
N TYR A 493 -19.64 -7.82 -23.64
CA TYR A 493 -19.52 -6.73 -24.62
C TYR A 493 -18.13 -6.72 -25.29
N CYS A 494 -17.87 -5.75 -26.18
CA CYS A 494 -16.72 -5.75 -27.11
C CYS A 494 -15.35 -6.04 -26.45
N VAL A 495 -15.12 -5.57 -25.23
CA VAL A 495 -13.88 -5.83 -24.47
C VAL A 495 -13.63 -7.33 -24.27
N HIS A 496 -14.68 -8.07 -23.93
CA HIS A 496 -14.60 -9.51 -23.69
C HIS A 496 -14.28 -10.26 -24.99
N PHE A 497 -14.97 -9.91 -26.09
CA PHE A 497 -14.75 -10.53 -27.40
C PHE A 497 -13.35 -10.25 -27.94
N ALA A 498 -12.90 -8.99 -27.88
CA ALA A 498 -11.57 -8.60 -28.34
C ALA A 498 -10.46 -9.26 -27.51
N SER A 499 -10.63 -9.28 -26.18
CA SER A 499 -9.67 -9.92 -25.27
C SER A 499 -9.64 -11.43 -25.42
N ALA A 500 -10.80 -12.08 -25.61
CA ALA A 500 -10.88 -13.52 -25.86
C ALA A 500 -10.14 -13.88 -27.15
N MET A 501 -10.42 -13.19 -28.24
CA MET A 501 -9.72 -13.42 -29.50
C MET A 501 -8.21 -13.20 -29.37
N ALA A 502 -7.78 -12.13 -28.69
CA ALA A 502 -6.36 -11.84 -28.47
C ALA A 502 -5.68 -12.95 -27.65
N LEU A 503 -6.22 -13.34 -26.50
CA LEU A 503 -5.61 -14.38 -25.65
C LEU A 503 -5.61 -15.75 -26.31
N MET A 504 -6.69 -16.12 -26.99
CA MET A 504 -6.76 -17.36 -27.77
C MET A 504 -5.70 -17.37 -28.88
N SER A 505 -5.53 -16.25 -29.60
CA SER A 505 -4.51 -16.10 -30.64
C SER A 505 -3.09 -16.21 -30.09
N ARG A 506 -2.77 -15.52 -28.99
CA ARG A 506 -1.46 -15.63 -28.31
C ARG A 506 -1.17 -17.07 -27.87
N SER A 507 -2.18 -17.79 -27.39
CA SER A 507 -2.02 -19.19 -26.96
C SER A 507 -1.66 -20.15 -28.10
N LEU A 508 -1.97 -19.77 -29.35
CA LEU A 508 -1.58 -20.49 -30.57
C LEU A 508 -0.27 -19.96 -31.19
N GLY A 509 0.39 -19.00 -30.54
CA GLY A 509 1.61 -18.39 -31.06
C GLY A 509 1.38 -17.34 -32.15
N ILE A 510 0.19 -16.74 -32.20
CA ILE A 510 -0.14 -15.63 -33.10
C ILE A 510 -0.05 -14.31 -32.30
N PRO A 511 0.88 -13.39 -32.63
CA PRO A 511 0.97 -12.14 -31.89
C PRO A 511 -0.30 -11.32 -32.10
N SER A 512 -0.87 -10.83 -31.00
CA SER A 512 -2.11 -10.07 -31.02
C SER A 512 -2.06 -8.92 -30.04
N ARG A 513 -2.84 -7.87 -30.28
CA ARG A 513 -3.03 -6.72 -29.39
C ARG A 513 -4.48 -6.25 -29.46
N ILE A 514 -4.91 -5.41 -28.53
CA ILE A 514 -6.27 -4.85 -28.50
C ILE A 514 -6.17 -3.35 -28.79
N VAL A 515 -7.01 -2.85 -29.69
CA VAL A 515 -7.14 -1.43 -29.95
C VAL A 515 -8.45 -0.93 -29.36
N LEU A 516 -8.40 0.21 -28.68
CA LEU A 516 -9.55 0.96 -28.19
C LEU A 516 -9.74 2.20 -29.05
N GLY A 517 -10.99 2.51 -29.37
CA GLY A 517 -11.30 3.62 -30.25
C GLY A 517 -12.80 3.76 -30.50
N TYR A 518 -13.14 4.29 -31.66
CA TYR A 518 -14.52 4.43 -32.11
C TYR A 518 -14.77 3.62 -33.39
N LEU A 519 -15.97 3.05 -33.46
CA LEU A 519 -16.57 2.60 -34.71
C LEU A 519 -16.82 3.80 -35.64
N PRO A 520 -17.05 3.56 -36.94
CA PRO A 520 -17.35 4.60 -37.93
C PRO A 520 -18.54 5.53 -37.62
N GLY A 521 -19.39 5.15 -36.68
CA GLY A 521 -20.61 5.87 -36.33
C GLY A 521 -21.64 5.87 -37.45
N THR A 522 -22.49 6.90 -37.47
CA THR A 522 -23.64 6.97 -38.37
C THR A 522 -23.43 7.98 -39.49
N ARG A 523 -23.68 7.55 -40.73
CA ARG A 523 -23.63 8.43 -41.90
C ARG A 523 -24.76 9.45 -41.85
N THR A 524 -24.42 10.71 -42.02
CA THR A 524 -25.39 11.80 -42.13
C THR A 524 -26.07 11.81 -43.50
N ALA A 525 -27.32 12.31 -43.56
CA ALA A 525 -28.10 12.35 -44.80
C ALA A 525 -27.53 13.32 -45.86
N THR A 526 -26.66 14.25 -45.46
CA THR A 526 -26.15 15.31 -46.32
C THR A 526 -24.65 15.16 -46.49
N ALA A 527 -24.20 14.90 -47.71
CA ALA A 527 -22.79 15.00 -48.07
C ALA A 527 -22.35 16.47 -48.05
N VAL A 528 -21.15 16.74 -47.56
CA VAL A 528 -20.54 18.08 -47.58
C VAL A 528 -19.45 18.04 -48.63
N ASP A 529 -19.53 18.91 -49.64
CA ASP A 529 -18.61 18.94 -50.78
C ASP A 529 -18.50 17.62 -51.55
N GLY A 530 -19.60 16.85 -51.59
CA GLY A 530 -19.64 15.52 -52.24
C GLY A 530 -19.01 14.40 -51.41
N ILE A 531 -18.51 14.69 -50.20
CA ILE A 531 -17.91 13.72 -49.28
C ILE A 531 -18.90 13.39 -48.16
N ASN A 532 -19.01 12.10 -47.83
CA ASN A 532 -19.87 11.64 -46.76
C ASN A 532 -19.37 12.13 -45.41
N ARG A 533 -20.29 12.64 -44.60
CA ARG A 533 -20.03 13.01 -43.21
C ARG A 533 -20.62 11.94 -42.28
N TYR A 534 -19.86 11.60 -41.24
CA TYR A 534 -20.21 10.62 -40.22
C TYR A 534 -20.22 11.30 -38.85
N ASN A 535 -21.20 10.95 -38.03
CA ASN A 535 -21.29 11.39 -36.64
C ASN A 535 -21.00 10.19 -35.73
N VAL A 536 -20.10 10.40 -34.77
CA VAL A 536 -19.65 9.41 -33.81
C VAL A 536 -20.03 9.89 -32.42
N ASP A 537 -20.60 9.01 -31.61
CA ASP A 537 -20.96 9.29 -30.23
C ASP A 537 -20.29 8.32 -29.23
N SER A 538 -20.56 8.50 -27.94
CA SER A 538 -19.98 7.66 -26.89
C SER A 538 -20.41 6.18 -26.97
N HIS A 539 -21.55 5.85 -27.59
CA HIS A 539 -21.98 4.46 -27.81
C HIS A 539 -21.27 3.79 -29.00
N ASP A 540 -20.58 4.58 -29.82
CA ASP A 540 -19.67 4.07 -30.86
C ASP A 540 -18.29 3.69 -30.31
N LEU A 541 -18.00 3.93 -29.02
CA LEU A 541 -16.80 3.39 -28.39
C LEU A 541 -16.73 1.88 -28.57
N HIS A 542 -15.53 1.39 -28.90
CA HIS A 542 -15.35 -0.01 -29.25
C HIS A 542 -13.92 -0.47 -29.04
N SER A 543 -13.78 -1.79 -28.89
CA SER A 543 -12.50 -2.46 -28.80
C SER A 543 -12.45 -3.60 -29.81
N TRP A 544 -11.35 -3.71 -30.53
CA TRP A 544 -11.12 -4.78 -31.50
C TRP A 544 -9.70 -5.33 -31.38
N PRO A 545 -9.48 -6.61 -31.69
CA PRO A 545 -8.15 -7.18 -31.77
C PRO A 545 -7.47 -6.86 -33.10
N GLU A 546 -6.15 -6.69 -33.06
CA GLU A 546 -5.28 -6.75 -34.23
C GLU A 546 -4.31 -7.91 -34.08
N LEU A 547 -4.12 -8.68 -35.15
CA LEU A 547 -3.20 -9.81 -35.21
C LEU A 547 -2.06 -9.50 -36.18
N TYR A 548 -0.86 -9.99 -35.88
CA TYR A 548 0.33 -9.72 -36.68
C TYR A 548 0.64 -10.87 -37.65
N PHE A 549 0.70 -10.55 -38.95
CA PHE A 549 1.10 -11.48 -40.00
C PHE A 549 2.37 -11.01 -40.69
N VAL A 550 3.40 -11.85 -40.71
CA VAL A 550 4.70 -11.51 -41.31
C VAL A 550 4.52 -11.18 -42.80
N GLY A 551 4.99 -9.99 -43.20
CA GLY A 551 4.86 -9.47 -44.57
C GLY A 551 3.60 -8.66 -44.82
N VAL A 552 2.63 -8.67 -43.90
CA VAL A 552 1.42 -7.83 -43.96
C VAL A 552 1.42 -6.78 -42.84
N GLY A 553 1.84 -7.16 -41.64
CA GLY A 553 1.82 -6.31 -40.46
C GLY A 553 0.63 -6.62 -39.54
N TRP A 554 0.21 -5.62 -38.76
CA TRP A 554 -0.99 -5.68 -37.92
C TRP A 554 -2.24 -5.53 -38.79
N VAL A 555 -3.17 -6.47 -38.66
CA VAL A 555 -4.47 -6.42 -39.35
C VAL A 555 -5.61 -6.60 -38.34
N PRO A 556 -6.70 -5.81 -38.44
CA PRO A 556 -7.83 -5.90 -37.51
C PRO A 556 -8.67 -7.16 -37.73
N PHE A 557 -9.29 -7.66 -36.67
CA PHE A 557 -10.38 -8.65 -36.75
C PHE A 557 -11.57 -8.12 -35.97
N GLU A 558 -12.77 -8.64 -36.26
CA GLU A 558 -13.99 -8.22 -35.56
C GLU A 558 -14.74 -9.41 -34.97
N PRO A 559 -14.36 -9.88 -33.77
CA PRO A 559 -15.01 -11.01 -33.11
C PRO A 559 -16.37 -10.65 -32.49
N THR A 560 -16.73 -9.36 -32.39
CA THR A 560 -17.95 -8.94 -31.69
C THR A 560 -19.19 -9.15 -32.57
N PRO A 561 -20.14 -10.02 -32.19
CA PRO A 561 -21.34 -10.24 -32.99
C PRO A 561 -22.23 -9.00 -33.02
N GLY A 562 -22.78 -8.66 -34.19
CA GLY A 562 -23.71 -7.56 -34.38
C GLY A 562 -23.13 -6.14 -34.23
N ARG A 563 -21.81 -6.01 -34.02
CA ARG A 563 -21.09 -4.74 -33.94
C ARG A 563 -19.96 -4.74 -34.98
N GLY A 564 -19.59 -3.53 -35.43
CA GLY A 564 -18.53 -3.34 -36.42
C GLY A 564 -18.80 -4.01 -37.78
N THR A 565 -17.78 -4.00 -38.62
CA THR A 565 -17.73 -4.67 -39.93
C THR A 565 -16.58 -5.65 -39.92
N VAL A 566 -16.85 -6.91 -40.30
CA VAL A 566 -15.80 -7.93 -40.50
C VAL A 566 -15.05 -7.58 -41.77
N PRO A 567 -13.70 -7.46 -41.74
CA PRO A 567 -12.93 -7.18 -42.94
C PRO A 567 -13.12 -8.24 -44.03
N ASP A 568 -13.03 -7.85 -45.30
CA ASP A 568 -13.24 -8.75 -46.45
C ASP A 568 -12.36 -10.01 -46.43
N TYR A 569 -11.12 -9.88 -45.94
CA TYR A 569 -10.21 -11.01 -45.77
C TYR A 569 -10.61 -11.94 -44.62
N ALA A 570 -11.44 -11.53 -43.67
CA ALA A 570 -11.89 -12.36 -42.55
C ALA A 570 -13.37 -12.76 -42.64
N ALA A 571 -14.09 -12.31 -43.68
CA ALA A 571 -15.49 -12.65 -43.90
C ALA A 571 -15.67 -14.10 -44.39
N PRO A 572 -16.81 -14.77 -44.12
CA PRO A 572 -17.10 -16.08 -44.68
C PRO A 572 -17.10 -16.03 -46.21
N GLU A 573 -16.53 -17.05 -46.88
CA GLU A 573 -16.62 -17.15 -48.34
C GLU A 573 -18.08 -17.36 -48.73
N SER A 574 -18.72 -16.28 -49.16
CA SER A 574 -20.02 -16.38 -49.80
C SER A 574 -19.80 -17.07 -51.14
N SER A 575 -20.28 -18.32 -51.25
CA SER A 575 -20.39 -19.00 -52.54
C SER A 575 -21.15 -18.07 -53.48
N THR A 576 -20.50 -17.67 -54.57
CA THR A 576 -21.06 -16.77 -55.58
C THR A 576 -22.38 -17.31 -56.11
N ALA A 577 -23.49 -16.67 -55.72
CA ALA A 577 -24.75 -16.69 -56.44
C ALA A 577 -25.31 -15.27 -56.51
N SER A 578 -25.41 -14.79 -57.74
CA SER A 578 -25.79 -13.44 -58.18
C SER A 578 -27.19 -12.98 -57.73
N GLY A 579 -27.33 -11.69 -57.39
CA GLY A 579 -28.60 -10.93 -57.47
C GLY A 579 -29.11 -10.28 -56.17
N ALA A 580 -29.01 -8.95 -56.08
CA ALA A 580 -29.50 -8.07 -55.00
C ALA A 580 -31.05 -7.94 -54.95
N PRO A 581 -31.64 -7.07 -54.08
CA PRO A 581 -31.66 -7.07 -52.61
C PRO A 581 -33.11 -7.02 -52.05
N SER A 582 -33.34 -7.34 -50.77
CA SER A 582 -34.52 -6.80 -50.06
C SER A 582 -34.39 -6.82 -48.55
N ALA A 583 -34.96 -5.76 -47.95
CA ALA A 583 -35.06 -5.48 -46.53
C ALA A 583 -35.90 -6.51 -45.77
N GLY A 584 -35.57 -6.75 -44.50
CA GLY A 584 -36.33 -7.62 -43.61
C GLY A 584 -35.80 -7.60 -42.18
N GLU A 585 -36.25 -6.60 -41.42
CA GLU A 585 -36.73 -6.68 -40.04
C GLU A 585 -36.10 -7.74 -39.09
N ALA A 586 -35.36 -7.24 -38.09
CA ALA A 586 -34.86 -8.04 -36.97
C ALA A 586 -36.03 -8.50 -36.05
N PRO A 587 -36.14 -9.78 -35.66
CA PRO A 587 -37.16 -10.21 -34.71
C PRO A 587 -36.77 -9.86 -33.27
N SER A 588 -37.72 -9.24 -32.55
CA SER A 588 -37.71 -9.10 -31.10
C SER A 588 -37.73 -10.46 -30.40
N VAL A 589 -36.84 -10.67 -29.43
CA VAL A 589 -36.83 -11.85 -28.56
C VAL A 589 -37.49 -11.51 -27.23
N VAL A 590 -38.51 -12.29 -26.88
CA VAL A 590 -39.28 -12.27 -25.63
C VAL A 590 -38.45 -12.92 -24.51
N PRO A 591 -38.44 -12.40 -23.26
CA PRO A 591 -37.71 -13.05 -22.17
C PRO A 591 -38.36 -14.38 -21.80
N ARG A 592 -37.59 -15.48 -21.82
CA ARG A 592 -38.02 -16.77 -21.27
C ARG A 592 -37.43 -16.94 -19.86
N ALA A 593 -38.26 -17.44 -18.96
CA ALA A 593 -37.95 -17.65 -17.56
C ALA A 593 -36.88 -18.74 -17.36
N ASN A 594 -36.07 -18.48 -16.34
CA ASN A 594 -34.94 -19.25 -15.85
C ASN A 594 -35.45 -20.45 -15.03
N ASP A 595 -35.04 -21.68 -15.37
CA ASP A 595 -35.39 -22.89 -14.61
C ASP A 595 -34.13 -23.73 -14.31
N ASN A 596 -33.62 -23.54 -13.09
CA ASN A 596 -32.97 -24.50 -12.18
C ASN A 596 -31.59 -25.10 -12.53
N PRO A 597 -30.89 -25.74 -11.57
CA PRO A 597 -30.92 -25.64 -10.11
C PRO A 597 -29.50 -25.47 -9.51
N GLY A 598 -29.44 -25.06 -8.23
CA GLY A 598 -28.19 -24.94 -7.48
C GLY A 598 -27.40 -26.26 -7.41
N PHE A 599 -26.07 -26.13 -7.43
CA PHE A 599 -25.16 -27.17 -7.00
C PHE A 599 -24.37 -26.72 -5.78
N GLU A 600 -24.55 -27.53 -4.74
CA GLU A 600 -23.91 -27.44 -3.44
C GLU A 600 -22.39 -27.62 -3.55
N GLY A 601 -21.67 -26.84 -2.74
CA GLY A 601 -20.23 -26.93 -2.62
C GLY A 601 -19.77 -28.27 -2.05
N GLY A 602 -18.78 -28.87 -2.73
CA GLY A 602 -17.92 -29.92 -2.20
C GLY A 602 -16.47 -29.41 -2.13
N PRO A 603 -15.74 -29.67 -1.04
CA PRO A 603 -14.40 -29.12 -0.84
C PRO A 603 -13.40 -29.84 -1.76
N VAL A 604 -12.64 -29.09 -2.53
CA VAL A 604 -11.50 -29.63 -3.28
C VAL A 604 -10.24 -29.24 -2.52
N ASP A 605 -9.58 -30.27 -1.99
CA ASP A 605 -8.29 -30.20 -1.33
C ASP A 605 -7.27 -29.48 -2.20
N THR A 606 -6.69 -28.41 -1.64
CA THR A 606 -5.56 -27.68 -2.16
C THR A 606 -4.30 -28.55 -2.09
N LEU A 607 -3.84 -29.04 -3.24
CA LEU A 607 -2.49 -29.58 -3.38
C LEU A 607 -1.50 -28.41 -3.44
N ALA A 608 -0.69 -28.35 -2.40
CA ALA A 608 0.41 -27.42 -2.21
C ALA A 608 1.50 -27.55 -3.28
N ALA A 609 1.99 -26.39 -3.74
CA ALA A 609 3.36 -26.18 -4.20
C ALA A 609 3.69 -24.67 -4.16
N GLU A 610 3.81 -24.12 -2.94
CA GLU A 610 4.74 -23.01 -2.68
C GLU A 610 6.06 -23.65 -2.27
N GLU A 611 7.16 -23.33 -2.93
CA GLU A 611 8.50 -23.38 -2.33
C GLU A 611 9.46 -22.58 -3.22
N ASP A 612 9.56 -21.26 -3.00
CA ASP A 612 10.86 -20.57 -3.07
C ASP A 612 10.86 -19.10 -2.58
N GLU A 613 9.72 -18.43 -2.35
CA GLU A 613 9.74 -17.04 -1.79
C GLU A 613 9.58 -16.95 -0.27
N LEU A 614 8.89 -17.90 0.36
CA LEU A 614 8.71 -17.99 1.82
C LEU A 614 10.01 -17.98 2.63
N PRO A 615 11.13 -18.64 2.23
CA PRO A 615 12.35 -18.68 3.04
C PRO A 615 12.96 -17.29 3.23
N SER A 616 12.86 -16.43 2.21
CA SER A 616 13.48 -15.10 2.22
C SER A 616 12.70 -14.11 3.09
N ILE A 617 11.37 -14.14 3.02
CA ILE A 617 10.47 -13.32 3.84
C ILE A 617 10.52 -13.79 5.30
N LEU A 618 10.48 -15.11 5.55
CA LEU A 618 10.61 -15.66 6.91
C LEU A 618 11.99 -15.39 7.51
N ALA A 619 13.08 -15.42 6.72
CA ALA A 619 14.40 -15.04 7.18
C ALA A 619 14.48 -13.55 7.56
N ARG A 620 13.88 -12.66 6.76
CA ARG A 620 13.81 -11.22 7.06
C ARG A 620 12.94 -10.94 8.28
N ILE A 621 11.77 -11.58 8.40
CA ILE A 621 10.90 -11.53 9.59
C ILE A 621 11.65 -12.06 10.81
N GLY A 622 12.36 -13.18 10.68
CA GLY A 622 13.15 -13.79 11.76
C GLY A 622 14.28 -12.88 12.24
N LEU A 623 14.98 -12.21 11.32
CA LEU A 623 16.04 -11.25 11.64
C LEU A 623 15.50 -10.03 12.39
N VAL A 624 14.34 -9.50 11.98
CA VAL A 624 13.71 -8.36 12.63
C VAL A 624 13.08 -8.74 13.96
N ALA A 625 12.42 -9.90 14.06
CA ALA A 625 11.95 -10.44 15.34
C ALA A 625 13.10 -10.64 16.32
N THR A 626 14.26 -11.09 15.84
CA THR A 626 15.48 -11.18 16.63
C THR A 626 15.98 -9.80 17.06
N GLY A 627 15.99 -8.81 16.16
CA GLY A 627 16.34 -7.42 16.50
C GLY A 627 15.43 -6.80 17.56
N VAL A 628 14.11 -6.97 17.45
CA VAL A 628 13.12 -6.52 18.44
C VAL A 628 13.30 -7.26 19.76
N LEU A 629 13.52 -8.57 19.73
CA LEU A 629 13.80 -9.36 20.93
C LEU A 629 15.07 -8.90 21.64
N LEU A 630 16.15 -8.63 20.90
CA LEU A 630 17.39 -8.09 21.44
C LEU A 630 17.17 -6.71 22.09
N LEU A 631 16.36 -5.86 21.47
CA LEU A 631 16.02 -4.53 22.01
C LEU A 631 15.15 -4.63 23.28
N LEU A 632 14.21 -5.57 23.32
CA LEU A 632 13.40 -5.86 24.51
C LEU A 632 14.21 -6.47 25.66
N LEU A 633 15.26 -7.25 25.36
CA LEU A 633 16.14 -7.88 26.36
C LEU A 633 17.27 -6.97 26.86
N ALA A 634 17.58 -5.88 26.13
CA ALA A 634 18.67 -4.96 26.47
C ALA A 634 18.64 -4.43 27.92
N PRO A 635 17.48 -4.07 28.53
CA PRO A 635 17.43 -3.66 29.93
C PRO A 635 17.83 -4.77 30.92
N GLY A 636 17.41 -6.01 30.65
CA GLY A 636 17.79 -7.18 31.46
C GLY A 636 19.29 -7.47 31.37
N VAL A 637 19.86 -7.41 30.17
CA VAL A 637 21.30 -7.58 29.93
C VAL A 637 22.11 -6.48 30.62
N PHE A 638 21.70 -5.22 30.51
CA PHE A 638 22.36 -4.09 31.16
C PHE A 638 22.33 -4.22 32.69
N ARG A 639 21.18 -4.62 33.27
CA ARG A 639 21.07 -4.89 34.71
C ARG A 639 21.99 -6.02 35.16
N LEU A 640 22.08 -7.10 34.37
CA LEU A 640 22.95 -8.24 34.64
C LEU A 640 24.44 -7.84 34.58
N ALA A 641 24.84 -7.05 33.57
CA ALA A 641 26.20 -6.52 33.45
C ALA A 641 26.56 -5.61 34.63
N ARG A 642 25.66 -4.69 35.02
CA ARG A 642 25.81 -3.83 36.20
C ARG A 642 25.95 -4.63 37.50
N ARG A 643 25.11 -5.66 37.68
CA ARG A 643 25.17 -6.59 38.82
C ARG A 643 26.49 -7.35 38.87
N ARG A 644 26.93 -7.92 37.74
CA ARG A 644 28.21 -8.62 37.62
C ARG A 644 29.39 -7.70 37.93
N ARG A 645 29.40 -6.47 37.40
CA ARG A 645 30.44 -5.48 37.67
C ARG A 645 30.50 -5.12 39.16
N ARG A 646 29.36 -4.83 39.80
CA ARG A 646 29.29 -4.51 41.24
C ARG A 646 29.76 -5.67 42.11
N ARG A 647 29.36 -6.90 41.78
CA ARG A 647 29.81 -8.12 42.48
C ARG A 647 31.30 -8.37 42.32
N ARG A 648 31.87 -8.15 41.13
CA ARG A 648 33.33 -8.21 40.91
C ARG A 648 34.08 -7.18 41.75
N LEU A 649 33.54 -5.96 41.88
CA LEU A 649 34.15 -4.92 42.72
C LEU A 649 34.10 -5.26 44.21
N LEU A 650 32.98 -5.83 44.69
CA LEU A 650 32.84 -6.31 46.07
C LEU A 650 33.76 -7.52 46.34
N ALA A 651 33.88 -8.46 45.39
CA ALA A 651 34.76 -9.62 45.52
C ALA A 651 36.25 -9.25 45.49
N ALA A 652 36.61 -8.19 44.76
CA ALA A 652 37.97 -7.67 44.70
C ALA A 652 38.31 -6.72 45.87
N ASP A 653 37.40 -6.56 46.84
CA ASP A 653 37.49 -5.63 47.98
C ASP A 653 37.73 -4.16 47.56
N ARG A 654 37.36 -3.81 46.33
CA ARG A 654 37.47 -2.45 45.77
C ARG A 654 36.21 -1.61 46.01
N ALA A 655 35.25 -2.13 46.77
CA ALA A 655 34.00 -1.49 47.10
C ALA A 655 33.48 -1.94 48.48
N GLY A 656 32.93 -1.02 49.25
CA GLY A 656 32.45 -1.28 50.62
C GLY A 656 30.94 -1.48 50.76
N ALA A 657 30.47 -1.47 52.01
CA ALA A 657 29.09 -1.73 52.42
C ALA A 657 28.03 -0.91 51.65
N VAL A 658 28.33 0.36 51.31
CA VAL A 658 27.42 1.23 50.54
C VAL A 658 27.09 0.66 49.15
N LEU A 659 28.04 0.01 48.47
CA LEU A 659 27.76 -0.59 47.16
C LEU A 659 26.95 -1.88 47.29
N ALA A 660 27.22 -2.67 48.34
CA ALA A 660 26.44 -3.86 48.66
C ALA A 660 24.99 -3.51 49.01
N TRP A 661 24.78 -2.47 49.82
CA TRP A 661 23.46 -1.94 50.16
C TRP A 661 22.72 -1.45 48.92
N ARG A 662 23.37 -0.68 48.03
CA ARG A 662 22.77 -0.24 46.76
C ARG A 662 22.36 -1.40 45.85
N GLU A 663 23.15 -2.46 45.78
CA GLU A 663 22.79 -3.65 44.99
C GLU A 663 21.62 -4.42 45.61
N LEU A 664 21.56 -4.49 46.95
CA LEU A 664 20.45 -5.07 47.67
C LEU A 664 19.15 -4.27 47.47
N SER A 665 19.20 -2.94 47.61
CA SER A 665 18.06 -2.04 47.37
C SER A 665 17.58 -2.14 45.92
N ASP A 666 18.50 -2.10 44.94
CA ASP A 666 18.15 -2.26 43.52
C ASP A 666 17.48 -3.63 43.28
N THR A 667 17.96 -4.70 43.93
CA THR A 667 17.36 -6.03 43.82
C THR A 667 15.98 -6.10 44.49
N ALA A 668 15.79 -5.49 45.66
CA ALA A 668 14.50 -5.42 46.32
C ALA A 668 13.45 -4.70 45.44
N VAL A 669 13.83 -3.60 44.80
CA VAL A 669 12.98 -2.87 43.84
C VAL A 669 12.65 -3.73 42.62
N ASP A 670 13.62 -4.45 42.05
CA ASP A 670 13.38 -5.34 40.91
C ASP A 670 12.35 -6.43 41.23
N HIS A 671 12.31 -6.87 42.50
CA HIS A 671 11.37 -7.87 43.01
C HIS A 671 10.06 -7.26 43.56
N GLY A 672 9.79 -5.98 43.29
CA GLY A 672 8.53 -5.32 43.58
C GLY A 672 8.42 -4.79 45.01
N LEU A 673 9.52 -4.35 45.61
CA LEU A 673 9.48 -3.53 46.83
C LEU A 673 9.37 -2.06 46.42
N GLU A 674 8.35 -1.37 46.93
CA GLU A 674 8.20 0.06 46.72
C GLU A 674 9.19 0.80 47.62
N VAL A 675 10.20 1.42 47.02
CA VAL A 675 11.18 2.24 47.74
C VAL A 675 10.85 3.70 47.48
N TYR A 676 10.57 4.45 48.54
CA TYR A 676 10.37 5.89 48.52
C TYR A 676 11.68 6.61 48.87
N ASP A 677 11.90 7.78 48.29
CA ASP A 677 13.14 8.57 48.51
C ASP A 677 13.28 9.10 49.95
N THR A 678 12.21 9.03 50.74
CA THR A 678 12.18 9.43 52.16
C THR A 678 12.55 8.31 53.13
N LEU A 679 12.72 7.06 52.65
CA LEU A 679 12.99 5.93 53.54
C LEU A 679 14.44 5.97 54.04
N THR A 680 14.59 5.89 55.36
CA THR A 680 15.87 5.65 56.02
C THR A 680 16.37 4.23 55.73
N ALA A 681 17.67 3.99 55.95
CA ALA A 681 18.25 2.65 55.78
C ALA A 681 17.55 1.60 56.65
N ARG A 682 17.10 1.98 57.86
CA ARG A 682 16.36 1.11 58.79
C ARG A 682 14.96 0.77 58.28
N GLU A 683 14.18 1.77 57.84
CA GLU A 683 12.83 1.53 57.31
C GLU A 683 12.86 0.67 56.04
N LEU A 684 13.88 0.84 55.19
CA LEU A 684 14.10 -0.03 54.04
C LEU A 684 14.51 -1.45 54.46
N ALA A 685 15.34 -1.59 55.50
CA ALA A 685 15.70 -2.91 56.05
C ALA A 685 14.46 -3.63 56.60
N ASP A 686 13.61 -2.94 57.35
CA ASP A 686 12.36 -3.50 57.88
C ASP A 686 11.42 -3.92 56.74
N SER A 687 11.29 -3.11 55.70
CA SER A 687 10.52 -3.45 54.50
C SER A 687 11.04 -4.71 53.78
N ILE A 688 12.36 -4.90 53.74
CA ILE A 688 12.99 -6.10 53.16
C ILE A 688 12.81 -7.31 54.09
N ARG A 689 12.90 -7.10 55.41
CA ARG A 689 12.74 -8.11 56.46
C ARG A 689 11.35 -8.73 56.45
N ASP A 690 10.31 -7.93 56.19
CA ASP A 690 8.92 -8.38 56.15
C ASP A 690 8.54 -9.15 54.89
N ARG A 691 9.43 -9.22 53.89
CA ARG A 691 9.14 -9.98 52.66
C ARG A 691 9.11 -11.48 52.91
N PRO A 692 8.22 -12.21 52.24
CA PRO A 692 8.28 -13.67 52.17
C PRO A 692 9.69 -14.14 51.76
N GLY A 693 10.15 -15.25 52.31
CA GLY A 693 11.51 -15.78 52.09
C GLY A 693 12.59 -15.13 52.96
N VAL A 694 12.56 -13.80 53.18
CA VAL A 694 13.47 -13.13 54.13
C VAL A 694 12.94 -13.28 55.55
N ARG A 695 11.64 -13.02 55.77
CA ARG A 695 10.96 -13.20 57.06
C ARG A 695 11.11 -14.62 57.60
N ASP A 696 10.99 -15.59 56.69
CA ASP A 696 10.95 -17.02 57.00
C ASP A 696 12.36 -17.63 57.15
N SER A 697 13.43 -16.86 56.90
CA SER A 697 14.82 -17.31 56.98
C SER A 697 15.61 -16.55 58.04
N PRO A 698 15.89 -17.15 59.22
CA PRO A 698 16.71 -16.53 60.27
C PRO A 698 18.07 -16.06 59.76
N ARG A 699 18.71 -16.89 58.93
CA ARG A 699 20.01 -16.59 58.31
C ARG A 699 19.96 -15.35 57.41
N ALA A 700 18.86 -15.13 56.69
CA ALA A 700 18.70 -13.94 55.85
C ALA A 700 18.44 -12.68 56.67
N ARG A 701 17.72 -12.78 57.80
CA ARG A 701 17.50 -11.64 58.72
C ARG A 701 18.79 -11.19 59.38
N GLU A 702 19.61 -12.13 59.85
CA GLU A 702 20.91 -11.81 60.44
C GLU A 702 21.89 -11.21 59.41
N ALA A 703 21.90 -11.74 58.19
CA ALA A 703 22.72 -11.19 57.10
C ALA A 703 22.28 -9.76 56.71
N LEU A 704 20.96 -9.50 56.67
CA LEU A 704 20.41 -8.18 56.44
C LEU A 704 20.80 -7.18 57.54
N GLU A 705 20.77 -7.61 58.81
CA GLU A 705 21.17 -6.80 59.95
C GLU A 705 22.65 -6.42 59.90
N ARG A 706 23.53 -7.38 59.59
CA ARG A 706 24.97 -7.12 59.41
C ARG A 706 25.23 -6.13 58.28
N MET A 707 24.51 -6.27 57.16
CA MET A 707 24.61 -5.33 56.03
C MET A 707 24.11 -3.92 56.39
N LEU A 708 23.04 -3.81 57.17
CA LEU A 708 22.51 -2.53 57.66
C LEU A 708 23.54 -1.84 58.57
N VAL A 709 24.05 -2.54 59.60
CA VAL A 709 25.05 -2.00 60.54
C VAL A 709 26.31 -1.57 59.80
N ALA A 710 26.82 -2.38 58.88
CA ALA A 710 28.00 -2.04 58.08
C ALA A 710 27.76 -0.81 57.19
N THR A 711 26.53 -0.61 56.71
CA THR A 711 26.14 0.56 55.92
C THR A 711 26.03 1.81 56.80
N GLU A 712 25.39 1.72 57.98
CA GLU A 712 25.30 2.82 58.94
C GLU A 712 26.69 3.25 59.43
N GLN A 713 27.58 2.31 59.74
CA GLN A 713 28.97 2.61 60.07
C GLN A 713 29.69 3.32 58.91
N ALA A 714 29.48 2.89 57.68
CA ALA A 714 30.09 3.55 56.51
C ALA A 714 29.57 4.98 56.28
N TYR A 715 28.34 5.30 56.71
CA TYR A 715 27.76 6.65 56.59
C TYR A 715 28.07 7.57 57.76
N TYR A 716 28.16 7.04 59.00
CA TYR A 716 28.18 7.84 60.22
C TYR A 716 29.44 7.69 61.08
N ALA A 717 30.36 6.75 60.78
CA ALA A 717 31.59 6.61 61.56
C ALA A 717 32.60 7.73 61.27
N ARG A 718 33.28 8.20 62.32
CA ARG A 718 34.38 9.17 62.23
C ARG A 718 35.59 8.49 61.56
N ARG A 719 36.24 9.17 60.62
CA ARG A 719 37.32 8.61 59.75
C ARG A 719 38.59 8.16 60.47
N ASP A 720 38.73 8.43 61.77
CA ASP A 720 39.94 8.13 62.53
C ASP A 720 39.69 6.93 63.45
N GLY A 721 40.08 5.76 62.98
CA GLY A 721 40.02 4.50 63.73
C GLY A 721 39.80 3.34 62.78
N SER A 722 40.79 2.47 62.66
CA SER A 722 40.84 1.27 61.83
C SER A 722 39.54 0.45 61.83
N ALA A 723 38.63 0.75 60.91
CA ALA A 723 37.56 -0.14 60.51
C ALA A 723 38.08 -1.02 59.38
N THR A 724 38.79 -2.08 59.76
CA THR A 724 38.96 -3.27 58.91
C THR A 724 37.56 -3.85 58.68
N ASN A 725 36.88 -3.40 57.63
CA ASN A 725 35.75 -4.13 57.07
C ASN A 725 36.31 -5.01 55.95
N PRO A 726 36.68 -6.28 56.20
CA PRO A 726 37.05 -7.16 55.11
C PRO A 726 35.82 -7.34 54.23
N GLY A 727 35.86 -6.91 52.97
CA GLY A 727 34.79 -7.17 52.00
C GLY A 727 34.47 -8.66 51.81
N ALA A 728 35.29 -9.55 52.38
CA ALA A 728 35.15 -11.00 52.38
C ALA A 728 33.83 -11.53 52.98
N GLY A 729 33.13 -10.77 53.84
CA GLY A 729 31.82 -11.18 54.40
C GLY A 729 30.59 -10.59 53.69
N LEU A 730 30.72 -9.37 53.14
CA LEU A 730 29.59 -8.60 52.62
C LEU A 730 28.96 -9.19 51.36
N LEU A 731 29.76 -9.81 50.49
CA LEU A 731 29.24 -10.48 49.30
C LEU A 731 28.45 -11.75 49.67
N ALA A 732 28.93 -12.50 50.67
CA ALA A 732 28.24 -13.68 51.17
C ALA A 732 26.91 -13.31 51.84
N ASP A 733 26.88 -12.26 52.65
CA ASP A 733 25.66 -11.74 53.25
C ASP A 733 24.68 -11.20 52.20
N LEU A 734 25.17 -10.46 51.19
CA LEU A 734 24.36 -10.01 50.05
C LEU A 734 23.75 -11.21 49.28
N ASP A 735 24.49 -12.29 49.10
CA ASP A 735 24.00 -13.48 48.41
C ASP A 735 22.91 -14.21 49.18
N VAL A 736 23.05 -14.33 50.50
CA VAL A 736 22.03 -14.91 51.38
C VAL A 736 20.73 -14.11 51.29
N VAL A 737 20.79 -12.78 51.43
CA VAL A 737 19.59 -11.93 51.40
C VAL A 737 18.95 -11.90 50.01
N VAL A 738 19.75 -11.77 48.95
CA VAL A 738 19.23 -11.79 47.56
C VAL A 738 18.59 -13.13 47.21
N HIS A 739 19.16 -14.24 47.68
CA HIS A 739 18.56 -15.57 47.50
C HIS A 739 17.20 -15.66 48.19
N ALA A 740 17.11 -15.20 49.43
CA ALA A 740 15.86 -15.18 50.19
C ALA A 740 14.78 -14.29 49.53
N VAL A 741 15.13 -13.08 49.07
CA VAL A 741 14.22 -12.18 48.33
C VAL A 741 13.71 -12.84 47.04
N ARG A 742 14.57 -13.55 46.31
CA ARG A 742 14.20 -14.26 45.08
C ARG A 742 13.27 -15.43 45.35
N HIS A 743 13.56 -16.22 46.37
CA HIS A 743 12.80 -17.41 46.72
C HIS A 743 11.38 -17.05 47.16
N GLY A 744 11.22 -15.98 47.94
CA GLY A 744 9.91 -15.48 48.35
C GLY A 744 9.16 -14.62 47.32
N SER A 745 9.74 -14.38 46.14
CA SER A 745 9.05 -13.67 45.04
C SER A 745 8.22 -14.63 44.18
N ARG A 746 7.05 -14.18 43.73
CA ARG A 746 6.18 -14.94 42.80
C ARG A 746 6.87 -15.16 41.44
N ALA A 747 6.48 -16.20 40.71
CA ALA A 747 7.05 -16.52 39.39
C ALA A 747 7.02 -15.33 38.41
N ILE A 748 5.89 -14.60 38.36
CA ILE A 748 5.73 -13.39 37.54
C ILE A 748 6.70 -12.28 37.96
N GLN A 749 6.94 -12.09 39.27
CA GLN A 749 7.89 -11.08 39.77
C GLN A 749 9.33 -11.45 39.40
N ARG A 750 9.69 -12.73 39.42
CA ARG A 750 11.03 -13.21 39.01
C ARG A 750 11.25 -13.02 37.51
N ALA A 751 10.26 -13.36 36.68
CA ALA A 751 10.31 -13.15 35.24
C ALA A 751 10.43 -11.66 34.89
N ARG A 752 9.62 -10.82 35.55
CA ARG A 752 9.67 -9.36 35.39
C ARG A 752 11.00 -8.76 35.84
N ALA A 753 11.58 -9.23 36.96
CA ALA A 753 12.89 -8.78 37.43
C ALA A 753 14.02 -9.13 36.44
N LEU A 754 13.86 -10.21 35.67
CA LEU A 754 14.84 -10.66 34.67
C LEU A 754 14.76 -9.85 33.36
N VAL A 755 13.54 -9.66 32.84
CA VAL A 755 13.31 -9.03 31.53
C VAL A 755 13.16 -7.51 31.64
N PHE A 756 12.49 -7.01 32.69
CA PHE A 756 12.16 -5.60 32.90
C PHE A 756 12.50 -5.11 34.33
N PRO A 757 13.79 -5.02 34.70
CA PRO A 757 14.21 -4.62 36.04
C PRO A 757 13.80 -3.17 36.34
N MET A 758 13.09 -2.97 37.46
CA MET A 758 12.53 -1.68 37.88
C MET A 758 13.61 -0.75 38.47
N SER A 759 14.70 -1.29 39.03
CA SER A 759 15.81 -0.53 39.60
C SER A 759 16.57 0.34 38.60
N LEU A 760 16.51 -0.02 37.30
CA LEU A 760 17.08 0.83 36.25
C LEU A 760 16.29 2.13 36.06
N THR A 761 15.00 2.14 36.40
CA THR A 761 14.16 3.34 36.30
C THR A 761 14.31 4.28 37.51
N SER A 762 14.53 3.74 38.72
CA SER A 762 14.68 4.53 39.95
C SER A 762 16.11 5.07 40.19
N SER A 763 17.12 4.54 39.47
CA SER A 763 18.52 4.97 39.62
C SER A 763 19.00 5.99 38.59
N ALA A 764 18.29 6.15 37.47
CA ALA A 764 18.52 7.25 36.50
C ALA A 764 18.08 8.60 37.08
N LEU A 765 16.93 8.63 37.75
CA LEU A 765 16.43 9.76 38.56
C LEU A 765 17.45 10.26 39.60
N ARG A 766 18.17 9.33 40.26
CA ARG A 766 19.20 9.62 41.26
C ARG A 766 20.49 10.23 40.70
N ARG A 767 20.82 10.02 39.42
CA ARG A 767 22.07 10.54 38.81
C ARG A 767 21.93 11.91 38.17
N MET A 768 20.70 12.36 37.91
CA MET A 768 20.43 13.65 37.27
C MET A 768 20.21 14.81 38.28
N GLY A 769 20.33 14.57 39.59
CA GLY A 769 20.25 15.64 40.60
C GLY A 769 18.86 16.26 40.79
N LEU A 770 17.80 15.61 40.31
CA LEU A 770 16.43 16.15 40.32
C LEU A 770 15.56 15.69 41.52
N ALA A 771 16.15 15.05 42.52
CA ALA A 771 15.50 14.83 43.81
C ALA A 771 15.83 16.04 44.72
N SER A 772 15.04 17.10 44.62
CA SER A 772 15.13 18.23 45.53
C SER A 772 14.56 17.83 46.90
N GLY A 773 15.44 17.56 47.85
CA GLY A 773 15.15 17.63 49.28
C GLY A 773 16.12 18.61 49.91
N THR A 774 15.71 19.86 50.05
CA THR A 774 16.36 20.83 50.93
C THR A 774 16.50 20.24 52.34
N PRO A 775 17.68 20.26 52.99
CA PRO A 775 17.75 20.13 54.43
C PRO A 775 17.34 21.47 55.04
N GLY A 776 16.11 21.54 55.55
CA GLY A 776 15.72 22.59 56.48
C GLY A 776 16.13 22.20 57.90
N GLY A 777 17.06 22.96 58.49
CA GLY A 777 17.13 23.21 59.93
C GLY A 777 17.97 22.26 60.79
N ALA A 778 19.27 22.56 60.89
CA ALA A 778 19.92 22.95 62.15
C ALA A 778 21.08 23.88 61.82
#